data_AF-A0AAQ3U1T6-F1
#
_entry.id   AF-A0AAQ3U1T6-F1
#
_cell.length_a   1.000
_cell.length_b   1.000
_cell.length_c   1.000
_cell.angle_alpha   90.00
_cell.angle_beta   90.00
_cell.angle_gamma   90.00
#
_symmetry.space_group_name_H-M   'P 1'
#
loop_
_entity.id
_entity.type
_entity.pdbx_description
1 polymer ?
#
loop_
_entity_poly.entity_id
_entity_poly.type
_entity_poly.pdbx_seq_one_letter_code
_entity_poly.pdbx_strand_id
1 'polypeptide(L)'
;MLLHAGPAFLLAPPPRSAAPSSASPGRSRAAAQSSPSAAHSGRAALRPAAPRAPMATATGEEGAGADVGVAEATQSFLLDARAYWVTRSLIAWDVSDRVTSLFLYASRNATMCMSSRVIEGYDTKVELQPEHDGLPASVTEKFPFISCYRAFRIPSSVDVAALVKCQLAVASFDAHGNSQDVTGLQLPGVLDDMFAYTGPLGSIFSEEAVSLHLWAPTAQDVCVSFYDGSVGPLLETVQLTESNGVWSVSGPRNWENRYYLYEVKVYHPSTSNIEKCLAADPYARGLSANGTRTWLVDISSETLKPLSWDKLATEKPKLDSFSDISIYELHIRDFSAHDSTVDCHFRGGFSAFTCQDSAGINHLRKLSEAGLTHVHLLPSFQFGGVDDIKDNWKCVDEDELSKSPPGSDFQQAAIAAIQEEDPYNWGYNPVVWGVPKGSYASNPDGPSRIIECRQMVQALNRLGLRVVMDVVYNHLYSSGPFAITSVLDKIVPGYYLRRDTNGQIENSAAVNNTASEHFMVDRLIVDDLLNWAVNYKVDGFRFDLMGHIMKKTMIRAKSALQSLTVDEHGVDGSKIYLYGEGWDFGEVAQNQRGINASQLNMSGTGIGSFNDRIRDAINGGSPFGNPLQQGFSTGLFLEPNGFYQGNETETRLTLATYADHIQEIELEPNQGWGGPAARWLPSGHSGGGTPIRFADQTLN
;
A
#
# COMPACT_ATOMS: atom_id res chain seq x y z
N MET A 1 59.75 -22.77 -12.03
CA MET A 1 61.10 -23.26 -11.69
C MET A 1 62.07 -22.17 -12.14
N LEU A 2 62.85 -21.57 -11.22
CA LEU A 2 63.72 -20.39 -11.44
C LEU A 2 63.00 -19.07 -11.89
N LEU A 3 63.61 -17.88 -11.79
CA LEU A 3 64.16 -17.16 -10.61
C LEU A 3 64.60 -15.72 -11.02
N HIS A 4 64.83 -14.84 -10.02
CA HIS A 4 65.47 -13.50 -10.11
C HIS A 4 64.67 -12.36 -10.81
N ALA A 5 64.89 -11.07 -10.51
CA ALA A 5 65.40 -10.36 -9.30
C ALA A 5 65.09 -8.84 -9.41
N GLY A 6 65.20 -8.09 -8.30
CA GLY A 6 65.09 -6.60 -8.27
C GLY A 6 66.40 -5.88 -8.65
N PRO A 7 66.68 -4.63 -8.18
CA PRO A 7 66.05 -3.88 -7.07
C PRO A 7 65.66 -2.41 -7.41
N ALA A 8 65.34 -1.63 -6.36
CA ALA A 8 64.97 -0.20 -6.44
C ALA A 8 66.14 0.77 -6.16
N PHE A 9 65.93 2.07 -6.40
CA PHE A 9 66.71 3.19 -5.82
C PHE A 9 65.81 4.42 -5.51
N LEU A 10 66.40 5.46 -4.92
CA LEU A 10 65.72 6.38 -3.98
C LEU A 10 66.22 7.85 -4.09
N LEU A 11 65.52 8.78 -3.41
CA LEU A 11 65.92 10.15 -2.97
C LEU A 11 65.78 11.40 -3.89
N ALA A 12 64.71 12.17 -3.60
CA ALA A 12 64.75 13.54 -3.01
C ALA A 12 64.83 14.86 -3.87
N PRO A 13 64.38 16.03 -3.33
CA PRO A 13 64.20 17.35 -4.01
C PRO A 13 65.14 18.45 -3.38
N PRO A 14 64.85 19.78 -3.26
CA PRO A 14 63.88 20.75 -3.85
C PRO A 14 64.62 21.94 -4.56
N PRO A 15 64.21 23.26 -4.62
CA PRO A 15 63.65 24.21 -3.60
C PRO A 15 62.26 24.82 -4.01
N ARG A 16 61.42 25.50 -3.19
CA ARG A 16 61.54 26.72 -2.32
C ARG A 16 61.87 28.02 -3.09
N SER A 17 61.30 29.19 -2.82
CA SER A 17 60.22 29.67 -1.92
C SER A 17 59.59 30.96 -2.54
N ALA A 18 58.78 31.88 -1.95
CA ALA A 18 58.47 32.28 -0.57
C ALA A 18 57.17 33.13 -0.45
N ALA A 19 56.90 33.67 0.74
CA ALA A 19 55.95 34.76 1.10
C ALA A 19 56.74 35.80 1.95
N PRO A 20 56.17 36.84 2.66
CA PRO A 20 54.79 37.35 2.76
C PRO A 20 54.69 38.92 2.67
N SER A 21 53.53 39.54 2.96
CA SER A 21 53.40 40.66 3.95
C SER A 21 52.00 41.33 4.00
N SER A 22 51.66 41.87 5.18
CA SER A 22 50.43 42.61 5.56
C SER A 22 50.33 44.08 5.08
N ALA A 23 49.11 44.65 4.99
CA ALA A 23 48.69 45.87 5.76
C ALA A 23 47.30 46.45 5.35
N SER A 24 46.64 47.12 6.30
CA SER A 24 45.52 48.09 6.12
C SER A 24 45.96 49.44 6.73
N PRO A 25 45.51 50.64 6.28
CA PRO A 25 44.26 51.24 6.84
C PRO A 25 43.56 52.37 5.99
N GLY A 26 42.42 52.91 6.50
CA GLY A 26 41.79 54.20 6.09
C GLY A 26 40.53 54.04 5.21
N ARG A 27 39.34 54.61 5.47
CA ARG A 27 38.88 56.01 5.73
C ARG A 27 39.12 56.98 4.55
N SER A 28 38.20 57.82 4.07
CA SER A 28 36.70 57.99 4.17
C SER A 28 36.28 59.08 3.12
N ARG A 29 35.16 59.85 3.05
CA ARG A 29 34.05 60.27 3.95
C ARG A 29 32.96 61.08 3.16
N ALA A 30 31.70 60.63 3.01
CA ALA A 30 30.57 61.48 2.58
C ALA A 30 29.17 60.87 2.84
N ALA A 31 28.12 61.69 2.89
CA ALA A 31 27.45 62.07 4.16
C ALA A 31 26.13 62.88 3.96
N ALA A 32 25.02 62.42 4.55
CA ALA A 32 23.81 63.16 4.95
C ALA A 32 22.90 62.18 5.74
N GLN A 33 22.63 62.25 7.04
CA GLN A 33 22.13 63.31 7.92
C GLN A 33 20.71 63.83 7.63
N SER A 34 19.71 63.25 8.32
CA SER A 34 18.78 64.04 9.16
C SER A 34 18.07 63.17 10.21
N SER A 35 17.87 63.71 11.40
CA SER A 35 17.10 63.20 12.57
C SER A 35 16.87 64.43 13.50
N PRO A 36 15.91 64.50 14.46
CA PRO A 36 15.74 63.51 15.54
C PRO A 36 14.32 63.35 16.16
N SER A 37 14.22 62.46 17.18
CA SER A 37 13.24 62.47 18.31
C SER A 37 11.76 62.13 18.00
N ALA A 38 10.96 61.53 18.91
CA ALA A 38 11.26 60.91 20.21
C ALA A 38 10.14 59.92 20.68
N ALA A 39 10.55 58.99 21.55
CA ALA A 39 9.82 58.41 22.69
C ALA A 39 8.44 57.69 22.55
N HIS A 40 8.49 56.39 22.88
CA HIS A 40 7.72 55.70 23.95
C HIS A 40 6.45 54.86 23.66
N SER A 41 6.52 53.64 24.24
CA SER A 41 5.45 52.74 24.75
C SER A 41 4.37 52.19 23.80
N GLY A 42 4.35 50.86 23.68
CA GLY A 42 3.28 50.09 23.03
C GLY A 42 3.53 48.58 23.11
N ARG A 43 3.35 47.95 24.28
CA ARG A 43 3.38 46.48 24.40
C ARG A 43 2.10 45.91 23.79
N ALA A 44 2.23 45.07 22.75
CA ALA A 44 1.16 44.20 22.27
C ALA A 44 1.72 42.77 22.18
N ALA A 45 1.02 41.80 22.77
CA ALA A 45 1.40 40.39 22.70
C ALA A 45 0.72 39.73 21.50
N LEU A 46 1.50 39.23 20.55
CA LEU A 46 0.99 38.37 19.48
C LEU A 46 0.79 36.96 20.03
N ARG A 47 -0.43 36.44 19.95
CA ARG A 47 -0.72 35.01 20.09
C ARG A 47 -0.63 34.35 18.70
N PRO A 48 -0.08 33.14 18.58
CA PRO A 48 -0.18 32.37 17.34
C PRO A 48 -1.64 31.98 17.06
N ALA A 49 -1.99 31.84 15.77
CA ALA A 49 -3.28 31.33 15.34
C ALA A 49 -3.26 29.80 15.28
N ALA A 50 -4.33 29.16 15.76
CA ALA A 50 -4.52 27.71 15.62
C ALA A 50 -5.20 27.37 14.27
N PRO A 51 -4.90 26.22 13.65
CA PRO A 51 -5.53 25.79 12.41
C PRO A 51 -7.02 25.48 12.60
N ARG A 52 -7.82 25.69 11.55
CA ARG A 52 -9.26 25.38 11.52
C ARG A 52 -9.49 23.98 10.95
N ALA A 53 -10.10 23.09 11.73
CA ALA A 53 -10.83 21.95 11.20
C ALA A 53 -12.20 22.40 10.64
N PRO A 54 -12.68 21.83 9.53
CA PRO A 54 -14.03 22.10 9.02
C PRO A 54 -15.05 21.16 9.68
N MET A 55 -15.94 21.71 10.50
CA MET A 55 -17.20 21.06 10.87
C MET A 55 -18.36 21.98 10.51
N ALA A 56 -19.43 21.40 9.95
CA ALA A 56 -20.58 22.15 9.48
C ALA A 56 -21.61 22.39 10.60
N THR A 57 -22.24 23.57 10.59
CA THR A 57 -23.62 23.78 11.03
C THR A 57 -24.10 25.15 10.53
N ALA A 58 -25.40 25.32 10.35
CA ALA A 58 -25.99 26.50 9.74
C ALA A 58 -26.92 27.26 10.69
N THR A 59 -26.78 28.59 10.70
CA THR A 59 -27.81 29.57 11.05
C THR A 59 -27.60 30.79 10.16
N GLY A 60 -28.66 31.51 9.79
CA GLY A 60 -28.58 32.68 8.92
C GLY A 60 -29.57 33.77 9.33
N GLU A 61 -29.38 34.97 8.77
CA GLU A 61 -30.35 36.08 8.79
C GLU A 61 -30.12 36.96 7.54
N GLU A 62 -31.04 37.90 7.27
CA GLU A 62 -31.39 38.34 5.89
C GLU A 62 -30.55 39.50 5.29
N GLY A 63 -30.52 39.62 3.95
CA GLY A 63 -29.75 40.68 3.28
C GLY A 63 -29.86 40.85 1.75
N ALA A 64 -31.07 41.06 1.21
CA ALA A 64 -31.35 41.74 -0.07
C ALA A 64 -30.64 41.32 -1.40
N GLY A 65 -31.20 40.31 -2.08
CA GLY A 65 -31.69 40.41 -3.47
C GLY A 65 -30.77 40.76 -4.66
N ALA A 66 -30.51 39.77 -5.53
CA ALA A 66 -30.29 39.94 -6.96
C ALA A 66 -30.75 38.68 -7.73
N ASP A 67 -31.39 38.85 -8.90
CA ASP A 67 -31.80 37.72 -9.75
C ASP A 67 -30.60 37.05 -10.42
N VAL A 68 -30.40 35.75 -10.14
CA VAL A 68 -29.57 34.85 -10.95
C VAL A 68 -30.33 33.53 -11.08
N GLY A 69 -30.49 33.04 -12.31
CA GLY A 69 -31.31 31.86 -12.59
C GLY A 69 -30.81 30.62 -11.85
N VAL A 70 -31.75 29.88 -11.24
CA VAL A 70 -31.46 28.61 -10.58
C VAL A 70 -31.05 27.58 -11.64
N ALA A 71 -29.74 27.33 -11.75
CA ALA A 71 -29.27 26.06 -12.27
C ALA A 71 -29.63 24.99 -11.24
N GLU A 72 -30.52 24.06 -11.60
CA GLU A 72 -30.84 22.93 -10.73
C GLU A 72 -29.58 22.11 -10.48
N ALA A 73 -29.13 22.07 -9.23
CA ALA A 73 -28.06 21.18 -8.82
C ALA A 73 -28.56 19.73 -8.96
N THR A 74 -28.10 19.04 -10.01
CA THR A 74 -28.44 17.63 -10.27
C THR A 74 -27.98 16.76 -9.11
N GLN A 75 -28.90 16.47 -8.18
CA GLN A 75 -28.66 15.52 -7.10
C GLN A 75 -28.33 14.15 -7.69
N SER A 76 -27.21 13.57 -7.25
CA SER A 76 -26.77 12.24 -7.67
C SER A 76 -27.79 11.19 -7.25
N PHE A 77 -28.41 10.57 -8.26
CA PHE A 77 -29.59 9.70 -8.12
C PHE A 77 -29.35 8.45 -7.24
N LEU A 78 -28.10 7.98 -7.10
CA LEU A 78 -27.73 6.73 -6.40
C LEU A 78 -26.42 6.87 -5.62
N LEU A 79 -26.40 7.62 -4.52
CA LEU A 79 -25.22 7.68 -3.63
C LEU A 79 -25.00 6.39 -2.83
N ASP A 80 -26.07 5.66 -2.50
CA ASP A 80 -26.02 4.41 -1.73
C ASP A 80 -26.25 3.18 -2.61
N ALA A 81 -25.46 2.13 -2.38
CA ALA A 81 -25.57 0.80 -2.97
C ALA A 81 -25.66 -0.28 -1.88
N ARG A 82 -26.88 -0.48 -1.35
CA ARG A 82 -27.25 -1.42 -0.27
C ARG A 82 -27.65 -2.81 -0.76
N ALA A 83 -27.75 -3.01 -2.08
CA ALA A 83 -27.98 -4.30 -2.71
C ALA A 83 -26.69 -4.87 -3.31
N TYR A 84 -26.59 -6.19 -3.37
CA TYR A 84 -25.41 -6.91 -3.86
C TYR A 84 -25.80 -7.83 -5.01
N TRP A 85 -25.16 -7.70 -6.16
CA TRP A 85 -25.28 -8.68 -7.24
C TRP A 85 -24.25 -9.79 -7.00
N VAL A 86 -24.69 -10.90 -6.41
CA VAL A 86 -23.81 -11.91 -5.79
C VAL A 86 -23.41 -13.05 -6.73
N THR A 87 -24.26 -13.40 -7.70
CA THR A 87 -24.00 -14.37 -8.78
C THR A 87 -24.77 -13.94 -10.03
N ARG A 88 -24.50 -14.56 -11.18
CA ARG A 88 -25.23 -14.34 -12.45
C ARG A 88 -26.76 -14.37 -12.28
N SER A 89 -27.28 -15.21 -11.39
CA SER A 89 -28.72 -15.40 -11.20
C SER A 89 -29.31 -14.81 -9.92
N LEU A 90 -28.51 -14.24 -9.00
CA LEU A 90 -29.01 -13.77 -7.69
C LEU A 90 -28.50 -12.38 -7.32
N ILE A 91 -29.43 -11.56 -6.82
CA ILE A 91 -29.19 -10.34 -6.06
C ILE A 91 -29.57 -10.59 -4.59
N ALA A 92 -28.76 -10.09 -3.66
CA ALA A 92 -29.02 -10.06 -2.22
C ALA A 92 -29.35 -8.63 -1.79
N TRP A 93 -30.43 -8.42 -1.04
CA TRP A 93 -30.79 -7.11 -0.49
C TRP A 93 -31.60 -7.27 0.80
N ASP A 94 -31.24 -6.52 1.85
CA ASP A 94 -32.04 -6.44 3.07
C ASP A 94 -33.23 -5.49 2.87
N VAL A 95 -34.43 -6.08 2.73
CA VAL A 95 -35.70 -5.38 2.52
C VAL A 95 -36.84 -6.09 3.24
N SER A 96 -37.79 -5.32 3.79
CA SER A 96 -38.88 -5.88 4.61
C SER A 96 -39.81 -6.85 3.86
N ASP A 97 -40.41 -7.80 4.60
CA ASP A 97 -41.37 -8.78 4.06
C ASP A 97 -42.65 -8.18 3.44
N ARG A 98 -42.83 -6.86 3.54
CA ARG A 98 -43.97 -6.12 2.96
C ARG A 98 -43.76 -5.72 1.50
N VAL A 99 -42.56 -5.91 0.95
CA VAL A 99 -42.28 -5.71 -0.48
C VAL A 99 -43.02 -6.77 -1.30
N THR A 100 -43.84 -6.31 -2.27
CA THR A 100 -44.68 -7.20 -3.10
C THR A 100 -44.12 -7.40 -4.50
N SER A 101 -43.36 -6.44 -5.02
CA SER A 101 -42.63 -6.55 -6.29
C SER A 101 -41.32 -5.77 -6.21
N LEU A 102 -40.31 -6.25 -6.93
CA LEU A 102 -38.95 -5.73 -6.88
C LEU A 102 -38.38 -5.78 -8.29
N PHE A 103 -37.75 -4.68 -8.74
CA PHE A 103 -37.28 -4.55 -10.11
C PHE A 103 -35.83 -4.07 -10.16
N LEU A 104 -35.05 -4.64 -11.08
CA LEU A 104 -33.75 -4.15 -11.53
C LEU A 104 -33.94 -3.18 -12.70
N TYR A 105 -33.25 -2.05 -12.64
CA TYR A 105 -33.25 -0.99 -13.64
C TYR A 105 -31.82 -0.77 -14.14
N ALA A 106 -31.67 -0.49 -15.44
CA ALA A 106 -30.38 -0.21 -16.07
C ALA A 106 -30.45 0.97 -17.04
N SER A 107 -29.40 1.81 -17.06
CA SER A 107 -29.13 2.79 -18.12
C SER A 107 -27.68 2.68 -18.58
N ARG A 108 -27.47 2.47 -19.88
CA ARG A 108 -26.15 2.42 -20.52
C ARG A 108 -25.47 3.79 -20.54
N ASN A 109 -26.24 4.88 -20.54
CA ASN A 109 -25.71 6.24 -20.57
C ASN A 109 -25.73 6.94 -19.20
N ALA A 110 -26.02 6.20 -18.13
CA ALA A 110 -26.15 6.70 -16.75
C ALA A 110 -27.21 7.80 -16.55
N THR A 111 -28.28 7.74 -17.33
CA THR A 111 -29.33 8.77 -17.40
C THR A 111 -30.48 8.60 -16.39
N MET A 112 -30.41 7.66 -15.44
CA MET A 112 -31.53 7.44 -14.53
C MET A 112 -31.67 8.55 -13.49
N CYS A 113 -32.92 8.92 -13.18
CA CYS A 113 -33.26 9.95 -12.21
C CYS A 113 -34.55 9.60 -11.44
N MET A 114 -34.79 10.31 -10.33
CA MET A 114 -35.99 10.15 -9.49
C MET A 114 -36.98 11.29 -9.73
N SER A 115 -38.08 11.01 -10.42
CA SER A 115 -39.17 11.96 -10.67
C SER A 115 -40.40 11.52 -9.89
N SER A 116 -40.85 12.30 -8.91
CA SER A 116 -42.06 12.00 -8.11
C SER A 116 -42.14 10.58 -7.50
N ARG A 117 -41.00 9.99 -7.10
CA ARG A 117 -40.83 8.58 -6.63
C ARG A 117 -40.96 7.51 -7.72
N VAL A 118 -40.86 7.89 -8.99
CA VAL A 118 -40.73 7.00 -10.14
C VAL A 118 -39.30 7.10 -10.66
N ILE A 119 -38.71 5.95 -11.01
CA ILE A 119 -37.42 5.88 -11.71
C ILE A 119 -37.69 6.15 -13.19
N GLU A 120 -37.05 7.18 -13.73
CA GLU A 120 -37.08 7.53 -15.15
C GLU A 120 -35.67 7.38 -15.76
N GLY A 121 -35.54 7.56 -17.08
CA GLY A 121 -34.23 7.55 -17.76
C GLY A 121 -33.52 6.18 -17.86
N TYR A 122 -34.25 5.08 -17.71
CA TYR A 122 -33.73 3.70 -17.85
C TYR A 122 -33.95 3.12 -19.25
N ASP A 123 -33.00 2.32 -19.74
CA ASP A 123 -33.08 1.58 -21.00
C ASP A 123 -33.75 0.20 -20.82
N THR A 124 -33.70 -0.36 -19.62
CA THR A 124 -34.19 -1.71 -19.32
C THR A 124 -34.72 -1.80 -17.89
N LYS A 125 -35.84 -2.51 -17.72
CA LYS A 125 -36.46 -2.85 -16.44
C LYS A 125 -36.75 -4.35 -16.42
N VAL A 126 -36.32 -5.04 -15.36
CA VAL A 126 -36.45 -6.49 -15.16
C VAL A 126 -37.14 -6.74 -13.82
N GLU A 127 -38.15 -7.60 -13.79
CA GLU A 127 -38.77 -8.05 -12.53
C GLU A 127 -37.92 -9.15 -11.87
N LEU A 128 -37.68 -9.01 -10.57
CA LEU A 128 -36.88 -9.94 -9.77
C LEU A 128 -37.80 -10.79 -8.88
N GLN A 129 -37.65 -12.10 -8.95
CA GLN A 129 -38.51 -13.05 -8.24
C GLN A 129 -37.89 -13.42 -6.88
N PRO A 130 -38.63 -13.47 -5.77
CA PRO A 130 -38.08 -13.89 -4.48
C PRO A 130 -37.51 -15.31 -4.51
N GLU A 131 -36.30 -15.49 -3.99
CA GLU A 131 -35.66 -16.80 -3.85
C GLU A 131 -35.88 -17.32 -2.42
N HIS A 132 -36.83 -18.25 -2.27
CA HIS A 132 -37.26 -18.73 -0.95
C HIS A 132 -36.22 -19.58 -0.21
N ASP A 133 -35.28 -20.19 -0.92
CA ASP A 133 -34.17 -20.97 -0.34
C ASP A 133 -33.03 -20.08 0.19
N GLY A 134 -33.10 -18.75 -0.03
CA GLY A 134 -32.13 -17.79 0.47
C GLY A 134 -30.83 -17.71 -0.35
N LEU A 135 -29.73 -17.35 0.32
CA LEU A 135 -28.41 -17.29 -0.31
C LEU A 135 -27.69 -18.64 -0.21
N PRO A 136 -27.10 -19.16 -1.30
CA PRO A 136 -26.39 -20.43 -1.27
C PRO A 136 -25.08 -20.33 -0.48
N ALA A 137 -24.60 -21.46 0.05
CA ALA A 137 -23.39 -21.53 0.88
C ALA A 137 -22.15 -20.86 0.24
N SER A 138 -21.95 -21.01 -1.07
CA SER A 138 -20.85 -20.36 -1.79
C SER A 138 -20.88 -18.82 -1.77
N VAL A 139 -22.05 -18.22 -1.56
CA VAL A 139 -22.21 -16.77 -1.37
C VAL A 139 -22.00 -16.39 0.09
N THR A 140 -22.54 -17.15 1.03
CA THR A 140 -22.45 -16.82 2.47
C THR A 140 -21.08 -17.15 3.08
N GLU A 141 -20.34 -18.12 2.56
CA GLU A 141 -18.93 -18.36 2.88
C GLU A 141 -18.01 -17.25 2.36
N LYS A 142 -18.37 -16.64 1.21
CA LYS A 142 -17.60 -15.54 0.59
C LYS A 142 -17.93 -14.17 1.19
N PHE A 143 -19.19 -13.95 1.55
CA PHE A 143 -19.71 -12.68 2.06
C PHE A 143 -20.55 -12.90 3.35
N PRO A 144 -19.95 -13.35 4.47
CA PRO A 144 -20.71 -13.72 5.66
C PRO A 144 -21.49 -12.55 6.28
N PHE A 145 -21.01 -11.31 6.15
CA PHE A 145 -21.72 -10.10 6.59
C PHE A 145 -23.08 -9.84 5.92
N ILE A 146 -23.40 -10.50 4.79
CA ILE A 146 -24.74 -10.46 4.16
C ILE A 146 -25.49 -11.79 4.25
N SER A 147 -25.07 -12.75 5.08
CA SER A 147 -25.68 -14.11 5.10
C SER A 147 -27.16 -14.14 5.50
N CYS A 148 -27.68 -13.06 6.09
CA CYS A 148 -29.08 -12.88 6.44
C CYS A 148 -29.91 -12.14 5.38
N TYR A 149 -29.30 -11.63 4.31
CA TYR A 149 -30.00 -10.83 3.30
C TYR A 149 -30.96 -11.70 2.47
N ARG A 150 -32.09 -11.12 2.07
CA ARG A 150 -33.05 -11.81 1.20
C ARG A 150 -32.49 -11.91 -0.22
N ALA A 151 -32.69 -13.08 -0.82
CA ALA A 151 -32.22 -13.39 -2.16
C ALA A 151 -33.34 -13.17 -3.20
N PHE A 152 -32.97 -12.68 -4.38
CA PHE A 152 -33.87 -12.37 -5.48
C PHE A 152 -33.28 -12.88 -6.79
N ARG A 153 -34.03 -13.75 -7.48
CA ARG A 153 -33.64 -14.41 -8.72
C ARG A 153 -33.86 -13.52 -9.94
N ILE A 154 -32.84 -13.47 -10.77
CA ILE A 154 -32.83 -12.79 -12.07
C ILE A 154 -33.28 -13.79 -13.15
N PRO A 155 -34.20 -13.41 -14.07
CA PRO A 155 -34.59 -14.25 -15.20
C PRO A 155 -33.39 -14.64 -16.07
N SER A 156 -33.32 -15.91 -16.48
CA SER A 156 -32.19 -16.47 -17.26
C SER A 156 -32.08 -15.91 -18.70
N SER A 157 -33.09 -15.16 -19.16
CA SER A 157 -33.09 -14.40 -20.41
C SER A 157 -32.37 -13.05 -20.35
N VAL A 158 -31.90 -12.62 -19.18
CA VAL A 158 -31.19 -11.34 -18.99
C VAL A 158 -29.73 -11.48 -19.44
N ASP A 159 -29.29 -10.58 -20.32
CA ASP A 159 -27.86 -10.42 -20.65
C ASP A 159 -27.14 -9.65 -19.53
N VAL A 160 -26.67 -10.41 -18.54
CA VAL A 160 -25.90 -9.88 -17.40
C VAL A 160 -24.60 -9.21 -17.84
N ALA A 161 -23.95 -9.71 -18.91
CA ALA A 161 -22.70 -9.14 -19.41
C ALA A 161 -22.90 -7.76 -20.05
N ALA A 162 -24.07 -7.52 -20.67
CA ALA A 162 -24.48 -6.18 -21.07
C ALA A 162 -24.87 -5.30 -19.88
N LEU A 163 -25.57 -5.82 -18.87
CA LEU A 163 -26.07 -5.02 -17.75
C LEU A 163 -24.98 -4.54 -16.79
N VAL A 164 -23.91 -5.30 -16.51
CA VAL A 164 -22.81 -4.85 -15.62
C VAL A 164 -22.00 -3.66 -16.18
N LYS A 165 -22.25 -3.26 -17.43
CA LYS A 165 -21.63 -2.10 -18.11
C LYS A 165 -22.49 -0.83 -18.05
N CYS A 166 -23.60 -0.88 -17.31
CA CYS A 166 -24.58 0.20 -17.16
C CYS A 166 -24.53 0.82 -15.75
N GLN A 167 -25.12 2.00 -15.59
CA GLN A 167 -25.67 2.43 -14.30
C GLN A 167 -26.80 1.46 -13.92
N LEU A 168 -26.81 0.98 -12.67
CA LEU A 168 -27.75 -0.03 -12.20
C LEU A 168 -28.40 0.37 -10.87
N ALA A 169 -29.70 0.10 -10.74
CA ALA A 169 -30.46 0.29 -9.50
C ALA A 169 -31.46 -0.84 -9.28
N VAL A 170 -31.74 -1.19 -8.02
CA VAL A 170 -32.93 -1.95 -7.65
C VAL A 170 -33.91 -1.06 -6.90
N ALA A 171 -35.20 -1.32 -7.12
CA ALA A 171 -36.29 -0.65 -6.42
C ALA A 171 -37.33 -1.66 -5.93
N SER A 172 -37.86 -1.39 -4.73
CA SER A 172 -38.89 -2.20 -4.08
C SER A 172 -40.22 -1.43 -4.03
N PHE A 173 -41.33 -2.14 -4.23
CA PHE A 173 -42.66 -1.56 -4.32
C PHE A 173 -43.66 -2.24 -3.37
N ASP A 174 -44.61 -1.44 -2.87
CA ASP A 174 -45.71 -1.93 -2.04
C ASP A 174 -46.89 -2.50 -2.87
N ALA A 175 -47.90 -3.05 -2.17
CA ALA A 175 -49.12 -3.60 -2.75
C ALA A 175 -49.98 -2.58 -3.54
N HIS A 176 -49.64 -1.29 -3.49
CA HIS A 176 -50.31 -0.20 -4.21
C HIS A 176 -49.45 0.35 -5.36
N GLY A 177 -48.24 -0.19 -5.58
CA GLY A 177 -47.33 0.22 -6.63
C GLY A 177 -46.48 1.45 -6.32
N ASN A 178 -46.44 1.92 -5.06
CA ASN A 178 -45.54 3.02 -4.69
C ASN A 178 -44.11 2.49 -4.48
N SER A 179 -43.11 3.23 -4.96
CA SER A 179 -41.72 2.95 -4.62
C SER A 179 -41.50 3.17 -3.12
N GLN A 180 -41.02 2.14 -2.43
CA GLN A 180 -40.74 2.14 -0.99
C GLN A 180 -39.27 2.43 -0.70
N ASP A 181 -38.36 1.78 -1.44
CA ASP A 181 -36.91 1.98 -1.32
C ASP A 181 -36.20 1.74 -2.66
N VAL A 182 -35.08 2.44 -2.89
CA VAL A 182 -34.28 2.40 -4.12
C VAL A 182 -32.79 2.52 -3.77
N THR A 183 -31.94 1.72 -4.42
CA THR A 183 -30.49 1.73 -4.18
C THR A 183 -29.70 1.17 -5.36
N GLY A 184 -28.43 1.55 -5.49
CA GLY A 184 -27.49 0.95 -6.45
C GLY A 184 -27.08 -0.47 -6.06
N LEU A 185 -26.29 -1.13 -6.92
CA LEU A 185 -25.78 -2.48 -6.66
C LEU A 185 -24.26 -2.53 -6.51
N GLN A 186 -23.79 -3.32 -5.56
CA GLN A 186 -22.40 -3.76 -5.46
C GLN A 186 -22.20 -5.02 -6.31
N LEU A 187 -21.29 -4.98 -7.28
CA LEU A 187 -21.10 -6.01 -8.31
C LEU A 187 -20.00 -7.08 -8.09
N PRO A 188 -19.08 -7.05 -7.09
CA PRO A 188 -17.96 -8.00 -7.04
C PRO A 188 -18.32 -9.49 -7.02
N GLY A 189 -19.49 -9.86 -6.51
CA GLY A 189 -19.97 -11.25 -6.53
C GLY A 189 -20.19 -11.76 -7.95
N VAL A 190 -21.06 -11.09 -8.72
CA VAL A 190 -21.34 -11.44 -10.13
C VAL A 190 -20.13 -11.25 -11.04
N LEU A 191 -19.26 -10.26 -10.77
CA LEU A 191 -18.05 -10.06 -11.56
C LEU A 191 -17.06 -11.22 -11.42
N ASP A 192 -16.93 -11.80 -10.23
CA ASP A 192 -16.15 -13.03 -10.05
C ASP A 192 -16.86 -14.26 -10.64
N ASP A 193 -18.18 -14.40 -10.41
CA ASP A 193 -18.99 -15.53 -10.89
C ASP A 193 -19.02 -15.67 -12.43
N MET A 194 -18.87 -14.55 -13.16
CA MET A 194 -18.88 -14.53 -14.63
C MET A 194 -17.52 -14.24 -15.28
N PHE A 195 -16.62 -13.51 -14.63
CA PHE A 195 -15.40 -12.99 -15.26
C PHE A 195 -14.11 -13.23 -14.46
N ALA A 196 -14.11 -14.04 -13.40
CA ALA A 196 -12.87 -14.47 -12.76
C ALA A 196 -11.92 -15.13 -13.78
N TYR A 197 -10.71 -14.59 -13.92
CA TYR A 197 -9.84 -14.86 -15.06
C TYR A 197 -8.40 -15.21 -14.64
N THR A 198 -7.87 -16.29 -15.20
CA THR A 198 -6.55 -16.86 -14.89
C THR A 198 -5.55 -16.78 -16.05
N GLY A 199 -5.96 -16.29 -17.23
CA GLY A 199 -5.06 -16.11 -18.38
C GLY A 199 -4.14 -14.88 -18.26
N PRO A 200 -3.35 -14.56 -19.30
CA PRO A 200 -2.37 -13.47 -19.24
C PRO A 200 -3.01 -12.09 -19.01
N LEU A 201 -2.34 -11.25 -18.22
CA LEU A 201 -2.69 -9.85 -17.94
C LEU A 201 -1.44 -8.96 -17.99
N GLY A 202 -1.62 -7.67 -18.23
CA GLY A 202 -0.53 -6.73 -18.49
C GLY A 202 0.05 -6.90 -19.89
N SER A 203 1.38 -6.75 -20.00
CA SER A 203 2.11 -6.90 -21.26
C SER A 203 2.79 -8.27 -21.38
N ILE A 204 2.56 -8.93 -22.51
CA ILE A 204 3.13 -10.25 -22.83
C ILE A 204 3.92 -10.14 -24.12
N PHE A 205 5.17 -10.61 -24.07
CA PHE A 205 6.17 -10.48 -25.11
C PHE A 205 6.43 -11.82 -25.81
N SER A 206 6.63 -11.77 -27.13
CA SER A 206 7.09 -12.89 -27.97
C SER A 206 8.21 -12.40 -28.90
N GLU A 207 8.80 -13.28 -29.71
CA GLU A 207 9.84 -12.88 -30.69
C GLU A 207 9.33 -11.87 -31.73
N GLU A 208 8.05 -11.97 -32.15
CA GLU A 208 7.48 -11.18 -33.25
C GLU A 208 6.54 -10.05 -32.77
N ALA A 209 5.92 -10.20 -31.60
CA ALA A 209 4.80 -9.37 -31.15
C ALA A 209 4.84 -8.99 -29.66
N VAL A 210 4.13 -7.91 -29.31
CA VAL A 210 3.73 -7.56 -27.94
C VAL A 210 2.21 -7.58 -27.87
N SER A 211 1.65 -8.13 -26.80
CA SER A 211 0.21 -8.14 -26.55
C SER A 211 -0.13 -7.55 -25.19
N LEU A 212 -1.22 -6.77 -25.13
CA LEU A 212 -1.71 -6.10 -23.94
C LEU A 212 -3.05 -6.70 -23.54
N HIS A 213 -3.23 -6.94 -22.24
CA HIS A 213 -4.40 -7.62 -21.67
C HIS A 213 -4.87 -6.93 -20.38
N LEU A 214 -6.07 -6.35 -20.39
CA LEU A 214 -6.66 -5.63 -19.27
C LEU A 214 -7.99 -6.27 -18.84
N TRP A 215 -8.11 -6.65 -17.57
CA TRP A 215 -9.38 -7.09 -17.00
C TRP A 215 -10.25 -5.86 -16.64
N ALA A 216 -11.32 -5.64 -17.40
CA ALA A 216 -12.24 -4.52 -17.22
C ALA A 216 -13.69 -4.87 -17.64
N PRO A 217 -14.37 -5.81 -16.95
CA PRO A 217 -15.68 -6.32 -17.37
C PRO A 217 -16.81 -5.29 -17.34
N THR A 218 -16.72 -4.26 -16.50
CA THR A 218 -17.70 -3.16 -16.42
C THR A 218 -17.45 -2.05 -17.45
N ALA A 219 -16.31 -2.05 -18.14
CA ALA A 219 -16.02 -1.07 -19.18
C ALA A 219 -16.94 -1.27 -20.39
N GLN A 220 -17.33 -0.15 -21.01
CA GLN A 220 -18.07 -0.11 -22.27
C GLN A 220 -17.16 -0.10 -23.49
N ASP A 221 -15.95 0.42 -23.33
CA ASP A 221 -14.94 0.62 -24.36
C ASP A 221 -13.56 0.76 -23.71
N VAL A 222 -12.52 0.20 -24.34
CA VAL A 222 -11.12 0.34 -23.91
C VAL A 222 -10.22 0.54 -25.12
N CYS A 223 -9.43 1.61 -25.11
CA CYS A 223 -8.31 1.83 -26.02
C CYS A 223 -6.98 1.82 -25.25
N VAL A 224 -5.87 1.59 -25.95
CA VAL A 224 -4.52 1.93 -25.48
C VAL A 224 -4.03 3.15 -26.26
N SER A 225 -3.51 4.15 -25.56
CA SER A 225 -2.90 5.35 -26.14
C SER A 225 -1.40 5.30 -25.91
N PHE A 226 -0.63 5.30 -27.00
CA PHE A 226 0.84 5.25 -27.01
C PHE A 226 1.45 6.64 -27.18
N TYR A 227 2.54 6.91 -26.47
CA TYR A 227 3.20 8.22 -26.43
C TYR A 227 4.68 8.17 -26.80
N ASP A 228 5.19 9.30 -27.26
CA ASP A 228 6.61 9.53 -27.54
C ASP A 228 7.37 9.78 -26.23
N GLY A 229 7.99 8.72 -25.68
CA GLY A 229 8.69 8.79 -24.39
C GLY A 229 7.80 9.11 -23.18
N SER A 230 8.43 9.44 -22.06
CA SER A 230 7.76 9.70 -20.78
C SER A 230 6.90 10.97 -20.79
N VAL A 231 7.30 12.01 -21.53
CA VAL A 231 6.66 13.34 -21.53
C VAL A 231 6.19 13.85 -22.89
N GLY A 232 6.56 13.22 -24.01
CA GLY A 232 6.20 13.68 -25.36
C GLY A 232 4.72 13.44 -25.73
N PRO A 233 4.31 13.83 -26.96
CA PRO A 233 2.91 13.77 -27.39
C PRO A 233 2.36 12.34 -27.55
N LEU A 234 1.03 12.25 -27.72
CA LEU A 234 0.34 11.06 -28.20
C LEU A 234 0.79 10.75 -29.64
N LEU A 235 1.09 9.48 -29.92
CA LEU A 235 1.49 8.98 -31.23
C LEU A 235 0.34 8.26 -31.95
N GLU A 236 -0.26 7.26 -31.29
CA GLU A 236 -1.36 6.46 -31.81
C GLU A 236 -2.27 5.96 -30.68
N THR A 237 -3.56 5.82 -30.97
CA THR A 237 -4.55 5.20 -30.08
C THR A 237 -5.12 3.97 -30.78
N VAL A 238 -5.12 2.83 -30.09
CA VAL A 238 -5.49 1.52 -30.66
C VAL A 238 -6.61 0.91 -29.83
N GLN A 239 -7.67 0.49 -30.52
CA GLN A 239 -8.84 -0.18 -29.94
C GLN A 239 -8.47 -1.56 -29.40
N LEU A 240 -8.87 -1.89 -28.16
CA LEU A 240 -8.84 -3.26 -27.65
C LEU A 240 -10.16 -3.98 -27.96
N THR A 241 -10.10 -5.30 -28.07
CA THR A 241 -11.26 -6.19 -28.24
C THR A 241 -11.54 -6.94 -26.95
N GLU A 242 -12.80 -6.94 -26.49
CA GLU A 242 -13.22 -7.67 -25.29
C GLU A 242 -13.50 -9.15 -25.58
N SER A 243 -13.06 -10.02 -24.68
CA SER A 243 -13.56 -11.39 -24.53
C SER A 243 -13.70 -11.74 -23.04
N ASN A 244 -14.89 -12.12 -22.61
CA ASN A 244 -15.20 -12.51 -21.21
C ASN A 244 -14.65 -11.53 -20.15
N GLY A 245 -14.85 -10.22 -20.35
CA GLY A 245 -14.39 -9.18 -19.42
C GLY A 245 -12.92 -8.76 -19.55
N VAL A 246 -12.13 -9.45 -20.39
CA VAL A 246 -10.74 -9.10 -20.68
C VAL A 246 -10.66 -8.40 -22.03
N TRP A 247 -10.16 -7.17 -22.02
CA TRP A 247 -9.85 -6.39 -23.19
C TRP A 247 -8.42 -6.71 -23.63
N SER A 248 -8.23 -6.97 -24.92
CA SER A 248 -6.92 -7.35 -25.46
C SER A 248 -6.61 -6.74 -26.82
N VAL A 249 -5.32 -6.56 -27.11
CA VAL A 249 -4.80 -6.24 -28.44
C VAL A 249 -3.40 -6.82 -28.61
N SER A 250 -3.04 -7.20 -29.83
CA SER A 250 -1.68 -7.63 -30.21
C SER A 250 -1.11 -6.71 -31.28
N GLY A 251 0.14 -6.32 -31.12
CA GLY A 251 0.88 -5.43 -32.02
C GLY A 251 2.32 -5.91 -32.28
N PRO A 252 3.04 -5.25 -33.19
CA PRO A 252 4.41 -5.61 -33.55
C PRO A 252 5.40 -5.47 -32.38
N ARG A 253 6.51 -6.24 -32.39
CA ARG A 253 7.57 -6.14 -31.36
C ARG A 253 8.09 -4.71 -31.13
N ASN A 254 8.03 -3.81 -32.12
CA ASN A 254 8.44 -2.40 -31.99
C ASN A 254 7.46 -1.51 -31.16
N TRP A 255 6.47 -2.11 -30.49
CA TRP A 255 5.78 -1.51 -29.35
C TRP A 255 6.63 -1.54 -28.07
N GLU A 256 7.63 -2.42 -27.96
CA GLU A 256 8.55 -2.46 -26.82
C GLU A 256 9.22 -1.10 -26.57
N ASN A 257 9.39 -0.76 -25.29
CA ASN A 257 9.97 0.48 -24.77
C ASN A 257 9.17 1.76 -25.05
N ARG A 258 7.99 1.69 -25.69
CA ARG A 258 7.03 2.81 -25.75
C ARG A 258 6.41 3.08 -24.37
N TYR A 259 5.83 4.27 -24.22
CA TYR A 259 4.98 4.59 -23.06
C TYR A 259 3.50 4.53 -23.44
N TYR A 260 2.64 4.09 -22.52
CA TYR A 260 1.20 3.97 -22.75
C TYR A 260 0.33 4.26 -21.52
N LEU A 261 -0.94 4.54 -21.79
CA LEU A 261 -2.05 4.54 -20.84
C LEU A 261 -3.24 3.82 -21.48
N TYR A 262 -4.09 3.20 -20.67
CA TYR A 262 -5.41 2.78 -21.12
C TYR A 262 -6.40 3.94 -21.04
N GLU A 263 -7.21 4.09 -22.07
CA GLU A 263 -8.39 4.95 -22.07
C GLU A 263 -9.61 4.05 -21.82
N VAL A 264 -10.14 4.07 -20.60
CA VAL A 264 -11.22 3.18 -20.15
C VAL A 264 -12.52 3.97 -20.03
N LYS A 265 -13.54 3.60 -20.81
CA LYS A 265 -14.88 4.18 -20.69
C LYS A 265 -15.75 3.31 -19.79
N VAL A 266 -16.14 3.79 -18.62
CA VAL A 266 -16.78 2.97 -17.58
C VAL A 266 -17.77 3.79 -16.73
N TYR A 267 -18.83 3.14 -16.22
CA TYR A 267 -19.70 3.77 -15.23
C TYR A 267 -18.96 3.90 -13.89
N HIS A 268 -18.85 5.11 -13.35
CA HIS A 268 -18.22 5.35 -12.05
C HIS A 268 -19.27 5.73 -10.99
N PRO A 269 -19.52 4.90 -9.96
CA PRO A 269 -20.59 5.14 -8.99
C PRO A 269 -20.48 6.50 -8.28
N SER A 270 -19.27 6.90 -7.86
CA SER A 270 -19.02 8.13 -7.11
C SER A 270 -19.28 9.44 -7.88
N THR A 271 -19.28 9.41 -9.22
CA THR A 271 -19.74 10.55 -10.05
C THR A 271 -21.13 10.33 -10.65
N SER A 272 -21.62 9.08 -10.60
CA SER A 272 -22.84 8.62 -11.25
C SER A 272 -22.88 8.82 -12.78
N ASN A 273 -21.73 8.98 -13.43
CA ASN A 273 -21.60 9.17 -14.89
C ASN A 273 -20.90 7.99 -15.58
N ILE A 274 -20.95 7.98 -16.92
CA ILE A 274 -20.01 7.20 -17.74
C ILE A 274 -18.75 8.04 -17.96
N GLU A 275 -17.70 7.75 -17.19
CA GLU A 275 -16.41 8.46 -17.25
C GLU A 275 -15.54 7.92 -18.40
N LYS A 276 -14.56 8.74 -18.83
CA LYS A 276 -13.44 8.29 -19.68
C LYS A 276 -12.13 8.44 -18.90
N CYS A 277 -11.78 7.39 -18.17
CA CYS A 277 -10.59 7.34 -17.32
C CYS A 277 -9.31 7.19 -18.15
N LEU A 278 -8.23 7.87 -17.74
CA LEU A 278 -6.86 7.55 -18.14
C LEU A 278 -6.15 6.83 -17.00
N ALA A 279 -5.69 5.61 -17.25
CA ALA A 279 -5.12 4.72 -16.23
C ALA A 279 -3.81 4.07 -16.69
N ALA A 280 -2.88 3.90 -15.74
CA ALA A 280 -1.71 3.03 -15.91
C ALA A 280 -2.13 1.55 -15.88
N ASP A 281 -1.22 0.64 -16.25
CA ASP A 281 -1.48 -0.80 -16.21
C ASP A 281 -1.34 -1.34 -14.77
N PRO A 282 -2.36 -2.05 -14.21
CA PRO A 282 -2.24 -2.74 -12.93
C PRO A 282 -1.07 -3.74 -12.86
N TYR A 283 -0.69 -4.31 -14.01
CA TYR A 283 0.39 -5.28 -14.17
C TYR A 283 1.67 -4.64 -14.77
N ALA A 284 1.82 -3.31 -14.66
CA ALA A 284 3.02 -2.60 -15.10
C ALA A 284 4.32 -3.20 -14.50
N ARG A 285 5.40 -3.14 -15.29
CA ARG A 285 6.78 -3.50 -14.87
C ARG A 285 7.78 -2.34 -15.04
N GLY A 286 7.32 -1.23 -15.60
CA GLY A 286 8.02 0.03 -15.70
C GLY A 286 7.04 1.20 -15.77
N LEU A 287 7.47 2.37 -15.34
CA LEU A 287 6.69 3.62 -15.32
C LEU A 287 7.58 4.79 -15.71
N SER A 288 6.96 5.89 -16.14
CA SER A 288 7.60 7.22 -16.08
C SER A 288 7.55 7.80 -14.67
N ALA A 289 8.19 8.96 -14.47
CA ALA A 289 8.08 9.74 -13.24
C ALA A 289 6.62 9.91 -12.78
N ASN A 290 6.40 9.72 -11.48
CA ASN A 290 5.11 9.79 -10.78
C ASN A 290 4.03 8.82 -11.29
N GLY A 291 4.41 7.77 -12.02
CA GLY A 291 3.45 6.84 -12.62
C GLY A 291 2.59 7.45 -13.73
N THR A 292 3.02 8.59 -14.29
CA THR A 292 2.28 9.37 -15.30
C THR A 292 1.92 8.57 -16.56
N ARG A 293 2.72 7.55 -16.91
CA ARG A 293 2.53 6.60 -18.01
C ARG A 293 3.14 5.25 -17.64
N THR A 294 2.60 4.18 -18.21
CA THR A 294 3.21 2.84 -18.16
C THR A 294 4.32 2.74 -19.19
N TRP A 295 5.46 2.13 -18.84
CA TRP A 295 6.52 1.83 -19.79
C TRP A 295 6.41 0.37 -20.25
N LEU A 296 6.32 0.14 -21.56
CA LEU A 296 6.08 -1.17 -22.16
C LEU A 296 7.39 -1.98 -22.28
N VAL A 297 7.92 -2.37 -21.12
CA VAL A 297 9.24 -2.99 -20.97
C VAL A 297 9.17 -4.52 -20.84
N ASP A 298 10.03 -5.22 -21.59
CA ASP A 298 10.27 -6.65 -21.38
C ASP A 298 11.20 -6.84 -20.16
N ILE A 299 10.62 -7.16 -19.01
CA ILE A 299 11.31 -7.30 -17.72
C ILE A 299 12.41 -8.39 -17.71
N SER A 300 12.37 -9.31 -18.69
CA SER A 300 13.37 -10.38 -18.86
C SER A 300 14.64 -9.92 -19.59
N SER A 301 14.61 -8.76 -20.25
CA SER A 301 15.67 -8.28 -21.14
C SER A 301 17.04 -8.16 -20.47
N GLU A 302 18.08 -8.64 -21.17
CA GLU A 302 19.48 -8.64 -20.71
C GLU A 302 20.00 -7.25 -20.36
N THR A 303 19.51 -6.19 -21.03
CA THR A 303 19.92 -4.80 -20.74
C THR A 303 19.45 -4.30 -19.38
N LEU A 304 18.48 -5.00 -18.75
CA LEU A 304 17.96 -4.70 -17.42
C LEU A 304 18.63 -5.54 -16.31
N LYS A 305 19.62 -6.38 -16.66
CA LYS A 305 20.27 -7.31 -15.72
C LYS A 305 21.64 -6.78 -15.29
N PRO A 306 21.91 -6.64 -13.98
CA PRO A 306 23.27 -6.42 -13.47
C PRO A 306 24.21 -7.59 -13.80
N LEU A 307 25.53 -7.35 -13.74
CA LEU A 307 26.52 -8.38 -14.02
C LEU A 307 26.33 -9.60 -13.08
N SER A 308 26.28 -10.79 -13.66
CA SER A 308 25.96 -12.07 -12.96
C SER A 308 24.58 -12.13 -12.29
N TRP A 309 23.59 -11.33 -12.70
CA TRP A 309 22.24 -11.36 -12.12
C TRP A 309 21.61 -12.76 -12.05
N ASP A 310 21.65 -13.51 -13.15
CA ASP A 310 21.05 -14.84 -13.22
C ASP A 310 21.81 -15.90 -12.40
N LYS A 311 23.05 -15.59 -11.97
CA LYS A 311 23.84 -16.44 -11.07
C LYS A 311 23.57 -16.15 -9.59
N LEU A 312 22.83 -15.08 -9.27
CA LEU A 312 22.62 -14.61 -7.89
C LEU A 312 22.03 -15.70 -6.97
N ALA A 313 21.24 -16.64 -7.49
CA ALA A 313 20.75 -17.78 -6.72
C ALA A 313 21.89 -18.62 -6.09
N THR A 314 23.04 -18.72 -6.75
CA THR A 314 24.25 -19.41 -6.25
C THR A 314 25.15 -18.51 -5.39
N GLU A 315 24.89 -17.20 -5.36
CA GLU A 315 25.61 -16.20 -4.57
C GLU A 315 24.81 -15.74 -3.33
N LYS A 316 23.56 -16.21 -3.16
CA LYS A 316 22.67 -15.87 -2.04
C LYS A 316 23.18 -16.43 -0.69
N PRO A 317 22.97 -15.72 0.43
CA PRO A 317 23.33 -16.21 1.76
C PRO A 317 22.64 -17.55 2.09
N LYS A 318 23.40 -18.48 2.68
CA LYS A 318 22.86 -19.76 3.15
C LYS A 318 21.84 -19.53 4.26
N LEU A 319 20.68 -20.16 4.14
CA LEU A 319 19.63 -20.19 5.16
C LEU A 319 19.24 -21.64 5.37
N ASP A 320 19.62 -22.24 6.49
CA ASP A 320 19.31 -23.65 6.76
C ASP A 320 17.85 -23.77 7.18
N SER A 321 17.44 -23.04 8.21
CA SER A 321 16.09 -23.00 8.77
C SER A 321 15.53 -21.57 8.86
N PHE A 322 14.21 -21.43 8.89
CA PHE A 322 13.55 -20.16 9.21
C PHE A 322 13.75 -19.73 10.68
N SER A 323 14.22 -20.64 11.56
CA SER A 323 14.66 -20.29 12.92
C SER A 323 15.90 -19.40 12.95
N ASP A 324 16.66 -19.36 11.85
CA ASP A 324 17.95 -18.68 11.76
C ASP A 324 17.78 -17.23 11.25
N ILE A 325 16.53 -16.75 11.20
CA ILE A 325 16.15 -15.43 10.70
C ILE A 325 16.35 -14.38 11.81
N SER A 326 17.21 -13.42 11.53
CA SER A 326 17.40 -12.18 12.28
C SER A 326 17.18 -11.02 11.30
N ILE A 327 16.32 -10.06 11.67
CA ILE A 327 15.79 -9.03 10.77
C ILE A 327 16.23 -7.65 11.24
N TYR A 328 16.69 -6.83 10.30
CA TYR A 328 16.95 -5.40 10.47
C TYR A 328 16.03 -4.61 9.55
N GLU A 329 15.05 -3.92 10.12
CA GLU A 329 14.13 -3.03 9.41
C GLU A 329 14.87 -1.73 9.02
N LEU A 330 14.76 -1.31 7.76
CA LEU A 330 15.54 -0.21 7.20
C LEU A 330 14.76 0.53 6.11
N HIS A 331 14.78 1.86 6.17
CA HIS A 331 14.30 2.72 5.09
C HIS A 331 15.44 3.11 4.13
N ILE A 332 15.17 3.05 2.82
CA ILE A 332 16.15 3.34 1.75
C ILE A 332 16.70 4.77 1.86
N ARG A 333 15.87 5.74 2.28
CA ARG A 333 16.33 7.11 2.47
C ARG A 333 17.25 7.24 3.70
N ASP A 334 16.79 6.75 4.85
CA ASP A 334 17.48 6.83 6.15
C ASP A 334 18.88 6.20 6.09
N PHE A 335 19.04 5.11 5.33
CA PHE A 335 20.31 4.43 5.15
C PHE A 335 21.46 5.34 4.69
N SER A 336 21.18 6.40 3.92
CA SER A 336 22.22 7.12 3.19
C SER A 336 21.98 8.62 2.95
N ALA A 337 20.85 9.21 3.33
CA ALA A 337 20.59 10.65 3.19
C ALA A 337 21.70 11.50 3.84
N HIS A 338 22.11 11.12 5.06
CA HIS A 338 23.14 11.79 5.86
C HIS A 338 24.52 11.11 5.79
N ASP A 339 24.69 10.02 5.03
CA ASP A 339 26.00 9.38 4.87
C ASP A 339 26.89 10.19 3.91
N SER A 340 27.70 11.08 4.49
CA SER A 340 28.65 11.92 3.76
C SER A 340 29.70 11.14 2.95
N THR A 341 29.89 9.83 3.20
CA THR A 341 30.81 8.96 2.45
C THR A 341 30.19 8.36 1.18
N VAL A 342 28.85 8.43 1.02
CA VAL A 342 28.14 8.10 -0.22
C VAL A 342 28.18 9.31 -1.17
N ASP A 343 28.34 9.08 -2.47
CA ASP A 343 28.24 10.14 -3.50
C ASP A 343 26.85 10.79 -3.47
N CYS A 344 26.78 12.12 -3.58
CA CYS A 344 25.53 12.86 -3.44
C CYS A 344 24.44 12.46 -4.45
N HIS A 345 24.80 11.92 -5.63
CA HIS A 345 23.83 11.44 -6.62
C HIS A 345 23.19 10.10 -6.25
N PHE A 346 23.75 9.36 -5.29
CA PHE A 346 23.25 8.07 -4.83
C PHE A 346 22.54 8.13 -3.47
N ARG A 347 22.71 9.23 -2.71
CA ARG A 347 22.14 9.35 -1.35
C ARG A 347 20.62 9.28 -1.34
N GLY A 348 20.11 8.43 -0.48
CA GLY A 348 18.69 8.19 -0.27
C GLY A 348 18.01 7.36 -1.36
N GLY A 349 18.77 6.60 -2.15
CA GLY A 349 18.27 5.76 -3.23
C GLY A 349 18.93 4.38 -3.31
N PHE A 350 18.43 3.53 -4.21
CA PHE A 350 18.88 2.14 -4.40
C PHE A 350 20.41 2.04 -4.63
N SER A 351 20.97 2.98 -5.42
CA SER A 351 22.39 2.99 -5.76
C SER A 351 23.33 3.15 -4.55
N ALA A 352 22.87 3.73 -3.42
CA ALA A 352 23.69 3.85 -2.21
C ALA A 352 24.16 2.49 -1.68
N PHE A 353 23.37 1.42 -1.87
CA PHE A 353 23.72 0.08 -1.43
C PHE A 353 24.87 -0.56 -2.23
N THR A 354 25.31 0.07 -3.33
CA THR A 354 26.47 -0.39 -4.13
C THR A 354 27.80 0.20 -3.66
N CYS A 355 27.78 1.22 -2.79
CA CYS A 355 28.95 1.97 -2.34
C CYS A 355 29.76 1.19 -1.29
N GLN A 356 30.61 0.25 -1.74
CA GLN A 356 31.29 -0.74 -0.86
C GLN A 356 32.11 -0.15 0.31
N ASP A 357 32.63 1.07 0.14
CA ASP A 357 33.46 1.78 1.13
C ASP A 357 32.65 2.70 2.06
N SER A 358 31.32 2.82 1.90
CA SER A 358 30.51 3.75 2.69
C SER A 358 30.38 3.36 4.17
N ALA A 359 30.08 4.33 5.03
CA ALA A 359 29.83 4.09 6.45
C ALA A 359 28.61 3.18 6.65
N GLY A 360 27.53 3.41 5.89
CA GLY A 360 26.34 2.55 5.89
C GLY A 360 26.63 1.11 5.48
N ILE A 361 27.38 0.88 4.40
CA ILE A 361 27.70 -0.48 3.93
C ILE A 361 28.66 -1.19 4.87
N ASN A 362 29.66 -0.50 5.43
CA ASN A 362 30.54 -1.08 6.43
C ASN A 362 29.80 -1.37 7.76
N HIS A 363 28.75 -0.62 8.10
CA HIS A 363 27.87 -0.95 9.22
C HIS A 363 27.06 -2.22 8.95
N LEU A 364 26.36 -2.31 7.81
CA LEU A 364 25.57 -3.50 7.45
C LEU A 364 26.45 -4.77 7.34
N ARG A 365 27.66 -4.65 6.77
CA ARG A 365 28.65 -5.74 6.72
C ARG A 365 28.97 -6.25 8.13
N LYS A 366 29.28 -5.34 9.06
CA LYS A 366 29.57 -5.67 10.47
C LYS A 366 28.38 -6.34 11.17
N LEU A 367 27.14 -5.95 10.87
CA LEU A 367 25.95 -6.62 11.40
C LEU A 367 25.83 -8.05 10.84
N SER A 368 26.06 -8.26 9.54
CA SER A 368 25.99 -9.59 8.93
C SER A 368 27.12 -10.52 9.41
N GLU A 369 28.34 -10.00 9.54
CA GLU A 369 29.48 -10.70 10.16
C GLU A 369 29.21 -11.08 11.63
N ALA A 370 28.30 -10.39 12.32
CA ALA A 370 27.85 -10.70 13.68
C ALA A 370 26.62 -11.64 13.74
N GLY A 371 26.05 -12.04 12.60
CA GLY A 371 24.91 -12.96 12.53
C GLY A 371 23.57 -12.34 12.10
N LEU A 372 23.54 -11.11 11.59
CA LEU A 372 22.35 -10.59 10.90
C LEU A 372 22.15 -11.31 9.55
N THR A 373 20.98 -11.90 9.32
CA THR A 373 20.68 -12.66 8.09
C THR A 373 19.78 -11.94 7.11
N HIS A 374 18.90 -11.02 7.55
CA HIS A 374 17.92 -10.34 6.70
C HIS A 374 17.87 -8.82 6.93
N VAL A 375 17.72 -8.06 5.85
CA VAL A 375 17.29 -6.66 5.86
C VAL A 375 15.86 -6.59 5.34
N HIS A 376 14.96 -6.01 6.12
CA HIS A 376 13.58 -5.70 5.72
C HIS A 376 13.54 -4.24 5.27
N LEU A 377 13.37 -4.04 3.97
CA LEU A 377 13.25 -2.72 3.38
C LEU A 377 11.80 -2.25 3.45
N LEU A 378 11.60 -1.05 4.01
CA LEU A 378 10.33 -0.32 3.93
C LEU A 378 9.84 -0.15 2.47
N PRO A 379 8.55 0.18 2.25
CA PRO A 379 7.92 0.24 0.94
C PRO A 379 8.79 0.81 -0.19
N SER A 380 9.05 -0.02 -1.20
CA SER A 380 9.95 0.30 -2.32
C SER A 380 9.34 0.09 -3.71
N PHE A 381 8.05 -0.27 -3.77
CA PHE A 381 7.19 -0.21 -4.94
C PHE A 381 6.71 1.23 -5.23
N GLN A 382 5.98 1.47 -6.33
CA GLN A 382 5.50 2.82 -6.66
C GLN A 382 4.40 3.27 -5.69
N PHE A 383 4.77 4.19 -4.80
CA PHE A 383 3.90 4.87 -3.84
C PHE A 383 3.74 6.37 -4.12
N GLY A 384 2.68 6.96 -3.54
CA GLY A 384 2.38 8.40 -3.52
C GLY A 384 2.92 9.13 -2.28
N GLY A 385 2.98 10.47 -2.33
CA GLY A 385 3.48 11.31 -1.24
C GLY A 385 4.99 11.61 -1.26
N VAL A 386 5.71 11.23 -2.33
CA VAL A 386 7.05 11.76 -2.68
C VAL A 386 7.11 11.89 -4.20
N ASP A 387 7.54 13.03 -4.70
CA ASP A 387 7.76 13.25 -6.14
C ASP A 387 8.97 12.43 -6.63
N ASP A 388 8.83 11.75 -7.77
CA ASP A 388 9.93 11.03 -8.42
C ASP A 388 10.94 12.00 -9.10
N ILE A 389 10.55 13.25 -9.35
CA ILE A 389 11.33 14.33 -9.97
C ILE A 389 12.10 15.10 -8.88
N LYS A 390 13.41 14.87 -8.79
CA LYS A 390 14.26 15.42 -7.70
C LYS A 390 14.38 16.93 -7.68
N ASP A 391 14.25 17.59 -8.84
CA ASP A 391 14.32 19.05 -8.96
C ASP A 391 13.14 19.76 -8.28
N ASN A 392 12.05 19.04 -7.96
CA ASN A 392 10.90 19.57 -7.23
C ASN A 392 11.08 19.49 -5.70
N TRP A 393 12.08 18.77 -5.21
CA TRP A 393 12.24 18.49 -3.78
C TRP A 393 12.65 19.73 -2.98
N LYS A 394 11.93 19.98 -1.89
CA LYS A 394 12.32 20.95 -0.86
C LYS A 394 13.22 20.30 0.19
N CYS A 395 14.01 21.14 0.87
CA CYS A 395 14.87 20.77 1.99
C CYS A 395 14.89 21.92 3.00
N VAL A 396 15.06 21.60 4.28
CA VAL A 396 15.32 22.57 5.35
C VAL A 396 16.81 22.93 5.40
N ASP A 397 17.14 24.10 5.96
CA ASP A 397 18.51 24.46 6.32
C ASP A 397 18.88 23.78 7.65
N GLU A 398 19.55 22.63 7.60
CA GLU A 398 19.98 21.89 8.80
C GLU A 398 20.96 22.69 9.67
N ASP A 399 21.73 23.60 9.06
CA ASP A 399 22.60 24.53 9.77
C ASP A 399 21.74 25.55 10.54
N GLU A 400 20.62 26.06 10.01
CA GLU A 400 19.66 26.89 10.76
C GLU A 400 18.96 26.10 11.88
N LEU A 401 18.41 24.93 11.58
CA LEU A 401 17.68 24.10 12.55
C LEU A 401 18.54 23.70 13.75
N SER A 402 19.82 23.39 13.53
CA SER A 402 20.76 23.02 14.60
C SER A 402 21.15 24.17 15.54
N LYS A 403 20.84 25.42 15.19
CA LYS A 403 21.03 26.61 16.06
C LYS A 403 19.87 26.81 17.05
N SER A 404 18.72 26.17 16.84
CA SER A 404 17.53 26.33 17.67
C SER A 404 17.57 25.48 18.95
N PRO A 405 16.92 25.92 20.05
CA PRO A 405 16.90 25.16 21.30
C PRO A 405 16.30 23.74 21.11
N PRO A 406 16.77 22.72 21.85
CA PRO A 406 16.34 21.33 21.67
C PRO A 406 14.87 21.07 22.07
N GLY A 407 14.24 22.01 22.78
CA GLY A 407 12.81 22.00 23.11
C GLY A 407 12.01 23.09 22.39
N SER A 408 12.48 23.59 21.25
CA SER A 408 11.73 24.55 20.43
C SER A 408 10.85 23.83 19.40
N ASP A 409 9.71 24.44 19.11
CA ASP A 409 8.76 24.11 18.06
C ASP A 409 9.20 24.57 16.66
N PHE A 410 10.28 25.35 16.54
CA PHE A 410 10.77 25.86 15.24
C PHE A 410 11.17 24.73 14.29
N GLN A 411 11.92 23.73 14.77
CA GLN A 411 12.43 22.64 13.94
C GLN A 411 11.28 21.85 13.29
N GLN A 412 10.26 21.46 14.07
CA GLN A 412 9.10 20.76 13.53
C GLN A 412 8.23 21.65 12.64
N ALA A 413 8.16 22.97 12.90
CA ALA A 413 7.42 23.90 12.05
C ALA A 413 8.09 24.09 10.68
N ALA A 414 9.43 24.11 10.62
CA ALA A 414 10.19 24.20 9.38
C ALA A 414 10.04 22.93 8.52
N ILE A 415 10.05 21.75 9.14
CA ILE A 415 9.83 20.46 8.45
C ILE A 415 8.38 20.35 7.96
N ALA A 416 7.39 20.61 8.82
CA ALA A 416 5.97 20.55 8.47
C ALA A 416 5.56 21.58 7.40
N ALA A 417 6.33 22.65 7.22
CA ALA A 417 6.13 23.61 6.13
C ALA A 417 6.57 23.09 4.74
N ILE A 418 7.27 21.95 4.66
CA ILE A 418 7.73 21.36 3.40
C ILE A 418 7.39 19.87 3.22
N GLN A 419 6.92 19.15 4.25
CA GLN A 419 6.76 17.69 4.28
C GLN A 419 5.98 17.04 3.12
N GLU A 420 5.10 17.79 2.42
CA GLU A 420 4.32 17.29 1.27
C GLU A 420 5.07 17.47 -0.08
N GLU A 421 6.22 18.14 -0.05
CA GLU A 421 7.07 18.53 -1.19
C GLU A 421 8.55 18.16 -0.95
N ASP A 422 8.85 17.44 0.13
CA ASP A 422 10.18 16.99 0.50
C ASP A 422 10.44 15.53 0.02
N PRO A 423 11.68 15.03 0.08
CA PRO A 423 12.03 13.69 -0.42
C PRO A 423 11.67 12.52 0.52
N TYR A 424 10.90 12.73 1.59
CA TYR A 424 10.71 11.79 2.69
C TYR A 424 9.25 11.35 2.88
N ASN A 425 9.01 10.07 2.62
CA ASN A 425 7.85 9.35 3.14
C ASN A 425 8.23 7.89 3.35
N TRP A 426 7.62 7.21 4.32
CA TRP A 426 7.81 5.76 4.51
C TRP A 426 7.24 4.92 3.36
N GLY A 427 6.31 5.48 2.56
CA GLY A 427 5.84 4.85 1.32
C GLY A 427 4.65 3.90 1.48
N TYR A 428 3.99 3.87 2.64
CA TYR A 428 2.73 3.16 2.90
C TYR A 428 1.52 3.80 2.17
N ASN A 429 1.70 4.15 0.89
CA ASN A 429 0.76 4.90 0.06
C ASN A 429 0.67 4.25 -1.34
N PRO A 430 0.03 3.08 -1.51
CA PRO A 430 0.20 2.27 -2.71
C PRO A 430 -0.48 2.84 -3.96
N VAL A 431 0.22 2.82 -5.09
CA VAL A 431 -0.29 3.26 -6.41
C VAL A 431 -0.15 2.15 -7.46
N VAL A 432 1.04 1.56 -7.60
CA VAL A 432 1.28 0.36 -8.42
C VAL A 432 2.30 -0.54 -7.70
N TRP A 433 1.88 -1.75 -7.32
CA TRP A 433 2.71 -2.67 -6.54
C TRP A 433 3.93 -3.25 -7.29
N GLY A 434 3.82 -3.46 -8.61
CA GLY A 434 4.81 -4.24 -9.37
C GLY A 434 6.00 -3.50 -9.97
N VAL A 435 6.24 -2.25 -9.58
CA VAL A 435 7.29 -1.39 -10.15
C VAL A 435 8.07 -0.69 -9.04
N PRO A 436 9.42 -0.69 -9.05
CA PRO A 436 10.22 0.06 -8.07
C PRO A 436 9.93 1.57 -8.08
N LYS A 437 9.93 2.21 -6.90
CA LYS A 437 9.71 3.65 -6.72
C LYS A 437 10.71 4.49 -7.54
N GLY A 438 10.21 5.50 -8.24
CA GLY A 438 11.04 6.37 -9.09
C GLY A 438 11.99 7.28 -8.32
N SER A 439 11.57 7.85 -7.18
CA SER A 439 12.39 8.74 -6.35
C SER A 439 13.72 8.12 -5.90
N TYR A 440 13.75 6.82 -5.62
CA TYR A 440 14.94 6.08 -5.16
C TYR A 440 15.89 5.63 -6.29
N ALA A 441 15.48 5.73 -7.56
CA ALA A 441 16.36 5.49 -8.71
C ALA A 441 17.12 6.76 -9.09
N SER A 442 18.27 6.68 -9.76
CA SER A 442 19.02 7.88 -10.17
C SER A 442 18.18 8.75 -11.12
N ASN A 443 17.68 8.15 -12.20
CA ASN A 443 16.63 8.69 -13.09
C ASN A 443 15.31 7.92 -12.87
N PRO A 444 14.15 8.58 -12.67
CA PRO A 444 12.86 7.90 -12.56
C PRO A 444 12.31 7.35 -13.88
N ASP A 445 12.74 7.86 -15.04
CA ASP A 445 12.28 7.41 -16.36
C ASP A 445 13.15 6.27 -16.92
N GLY A 446 12.49 5.16 -17.28
CA GLY A 446 13.11 4.07 -18.04
C GLY A 446 13.82 3.01 -17.18
N PRO A 447 14.97 2.46 -17.63
CA PRO A 447 15.53 1.22 -17.09
C PRO A 447 16.20 1.34 -15.72
N SER A 448 16.63 2.54 -15.32
CA SER A 448 17.37 2.84 -14.08
C SER A 448 16.70 2.25 -12.84
N ARG A 449 15.39 2.50 -12.64
CA ARG A 449 14.65 1.98 -11.48
C ARG A 449 14.64 0.45 -11.37
N ILE A 450 14.73 -0.26 -12.50
CA ILE A 450 14.78 -1.73 -12.54
C ILE A 450 16.21 -2.21 -12.24
N ILE A 451 17.20 -1.63 -12.93
CA ILE A 451 18.61 -2.01 -12.82
C ILE A 451 19.14 -1.73 -11.40
N GLU A 452 18.89 -0.54 -10.86
CA GLU A 452 19.40 -0.12 -9.55
C GLU A 452 18.75 -0.91 -8.40
N CYS A 453 17.45 -1.21 -8.50
CA CYS A 453 16.77 -2.10 -7.55
C CYS A 453 17.38 -3.52 -7.56
N ARG A 454 17.65 -4.08 -8.75
CA ARG A 454 18.38 -5.36 -8.89
C ARG A 454 19.82 -5.27 -8.35
N GLN A 455 20.52 -4.14 -8.56
CA GLN A 455 21.87 -3.92 -8.00
C GLN A 455 21.85 -3.88 -6.47
N MET A 456 20.87 -3.22 -5.84
CA MET A 456 20.69 -3.20 -4.39
C MET A 456 20.50 -4.62 -3.83
N VAL A 457 19.60 -5.42 -4.40
CA VAL A 457 19.37 -6.81 -3.95
C VAL A 457 20.64 -7.65 -4.12
N GLN A 458 21.33 -7.53 -5.26
CA GLN A 458 22.59 -8.21 -5.51
C GLN A 458 23.69 -7.78 -4.52
N ALA A 459 23.77 -6.50 -4.16
CA ALA A 459 24.77 -5.98 -3.23
C ALA A 459 24.51 -6.46 -1.79
N LEU A 460 23.27 -6.37 -1.31
CA LEU A 460 22.86 -6.87 0.01
C LEU A 460 23.11 -8.39 0.14
N ASN A 461 22.71 -9.18 -0.86
CA ASN A 461 22.99 -10.62 -0.88
C ASN A 461 24.49 -10.93 -0.82
N ARG A 462 25.34 -10.18 -1.55
CA ARG A 462 26.81 -10.32 -1.51
C ARG A 462 27.45 -9.83 -0.21
N LEU A 463 26.74 -9.07 0.62
CA LEU A 463 27.17 -8.69 1.98
C LEU A 463 26.80 -9.73 3.05
N GLY A 464 26.11 -10.81 2.67
CA GLY A 464 25.58 -11.83 3.60
C GLY A 464 24.11 -11.64 3.98
N LEU A 465 23.43 -10.64 3.41
CA LEU A 465 22.08 -10.22 3.82
C LEU A 465 21.02 -10.58 2.78
N ARG A 466 20.01 -11.35 3.18
CA ARG A 466 18.79 -11.58 2.41
C ARG A 466 17.87 -10.36 2.47
N VAL A 467 17.10 -10.12 1.41
CA VAL A 467 16.26 -8.92 1.30
C VAL A 467 14.79 -9.28 1.45
N VAL A 468 14.16 -8.79 2.52
CA VAL A 468 12.71 -8.79 2.70
C VAL A 468 12.15 -7.46 2.18
N MET A 469 11.03 -7.50 1.46
CA MET A 469 10.30 -6.31 1.03
C MET A 469 9.04 -6.12 1.86
N ASP A 470 8.77 -4.88 2.28
CA ASP A 470 7.46 -4.49 2.79
C ASP A 470 6.42 -4.46 1.65
N VAL A 471 5.27 -5.12 1.85
CA VAL A 471 4.19 -5.21 0.87
C VAL A 471 2.87 -4.74 1.45
N VAL A 472 2.34 -3.68 0.84
CA VAL A 472 1.16 -2.95 1.30
C VAL A 472 -0.01 -3.24 0.36
N TYR A 473 -0.54 -4.45 0.48
CA TYR A 473 -1.69 -4.93 -0.31
C TYR A 473 -3.04 -4.60 0.31
N ASN A 474 -3.08 -4.18 1.58
CA ASN A 474 -4.31 -4.00 2.37
C ASN A 474 -5.15 -2.76 1.97
N HIS A 475 -4.56 -1.77 1.30
CA HIS A 475 -5.22 -0.52 0.92
C HIS A 475 -4.57 0.13 -0.32
N LEU A 476 -5.17 1.23 -0.84
CA LEU A 476 -4.61 2.05 -1.93
C LEU A 476 -4.56 3.53 -1.53
N TYR A 477 -3.57 4.29 -2.01
CA TYR A 477 -3.45 5.72 -1.72
C TYR A 477 -4.60 6.57 -2.30
N SER A 478 -5.26 6.11 -3.37
CA SER A 478 -6.32 6.87 -4.03
C SER A 478 -7.33 5.97 -4.74
N SER A 479 -8.56 6.48 -4.81
CA SER A 479 -9.72 5.90 -5.50
C SER A 479 -10.34 6.92 -6.47
N GLY A 480 -11.42 6.55 -7.15
CA GLY A 480 -12.15 7.45 -8.05
C GLY A 480 -11.53 7.62 -9.45
N PRO A 481 -12.24 8.31 -10.36
CA PRO A 481 -11.89 8.34 -11.78
C PRO A 481 -10.74 9.30 -12.13
N PHE A 482 -10.44 10.30 -11.28
CA PHE A 482 -9.65 11.47 -11.69
C PHE A 482 -8.22 11.55 -11.12
N ALA A 483 -7.98 11.06 -9.90
CA ALA A 483 -6.66 11.18 -9.27
C ALA A 483 -5.59 10.43 -10.07
N ILE A 484 -4.41 11.03 -10.32
CA ILE A 484 -3.34 10.37 -11.09
C ILE A 484 -2.88 9.06 -10.42
N THR A 485 -2.88 9.05 -9.09
CA THR A 485 -2.57 7.94 -8.18
C THR A 485 -3.68 6.91 -8.04
N SER A 486 -4.88 7.14 -8.58
CA SER A 486 -5.90 6.10 -8.72
C SER A 486 -5.64 5.31 -10.00
N VAL A 487 -5.52 3.99 -9.88
CA VAL A 487 -5.28 3.07 -11.00
C VAL A 487 -6.36 1.99 -11.02
N LEU A 488 -6.42 1.14 -10.00
CA LEU A 488 -7.32 -0.01 -9.96
C LEU A 488 -8.81 0.40 -10.02
N ASP A 489 -9.20 1.39 -9.21
CA ASP A 489 -10.59 1.86 -9.11
C ASP A 489 -11.05 2.63 -10.37
N LYS A 490 -10.14 3.27 -11.11
CA LYS A 490 -10.46 3.85 -12.43
C LYS A 490 -10.93 2.82 -13.46
N ILE A 491 -10.41 1.59 -13.36
CA ILE A 491 -10.54 0.55 -14.38
C ILE A 491 -11.75 -0.33 -14.10
N VAL A 492 -11.96 -0.73 -12.84
CA VAL A 492 -13.15 -1.46 -12.38
C VAL A 492 -13.67 -0.82 -11.08
N PRO A 493 -14.48 0.25 -11.19
CA PRO A 493 -14.93 1.03 -10.04
C PRO A 493 -15.68 0.21 -9.00
N GLY A 494 -15.24 0.32 -7.74
CA GLY A 494 -15.84 -0.36 -6.60
C GLY A 494 -15.68 -1.89 -6.59
N TYR A 495 -14.72 -2.44 -7.35
CA TYR A 495 -14.34 -3.86 -7.32
C TYR A 495 -13.08 -4.14 -6.48
N TYR A 496 -12.00 -3.41 -6.73
CA TYR A 496 -10.71 -3.67 -6.05
C TYR A 496 -10.73 -3.21 -4.58
N LEU A 497 -11.63 -2.29 -4.25
CA LEU A 497 -11.80 -1.70 -2.93
C LEU A 497 -12.93 -2.38 -2.16
N ARG A 498 -12.73 -2.56 -0.85
CA ARG A 498 -13.75 -3.04 0.07
C ARG A 498 -14.71 -1.91 0.43
N ARG A 499 -15.98 -2.26 0.60
CA ARG A 499 -17.09 -1.32 0.78
C ARG A 499 -17.99 -1.76 1.93
N ASP A 500 -18.60 -0.79 2.60
CA ASP A 500 -19.56 -1.00 3.70
C ASP A 500 -20.92 -1.50 3.18
N THR A 501 -21.87 -1.72 4.08
CA THR A 501 -23.23 -2.15 3.70
C THR A 501 -24.03 -1.10 2.91
N ASN A 502 -23.59 0.15 2.87
CA ASN A 502 -24.17 1.23 2.08
C ASN A 502 -23.45 1.46 0.74
N GLY A 503 -22.32 0.77 0.50
CA GLY A 503 -21.51 0.91 -0.71
C GLY A 503 -20.51 2.07 -0.66
N GLN A 504 -20.26 2.67 0.50
CA GLN A 504 -19.14 3.59 0.72
C GLN A 504 -17.84 2.80 0.88
N ILE A 505 -16.70 3.41 0.55
CA ILE A 505 -15.38 2.77 0.64
C ILE A 505 -14.96 2.60 2.11
N GLU A 506 -14.44 1.43 2.48
CA GLU A 506 -13.87 1.18 3.80
C GLU A 506 -12.48 1.82 3.93
N ASN A 507 -12.18 2.42 5.08
CA ASN A 507 -10.95 3.21 5.29
C ASN A 507 -10.21 2.84 6.59
N SER A 508 -10.51 1.70 7.20
CA SER A 508 -9.94 1.35 8.52
C SER A 508 -8.43 1.09 8.51
N ALA A 509 -7.84 0.73 7.37
CA ALA A 509 -6.41 0.47 7.24
C ALA A 509 -5.59 1.78 7.15
N ALA A 510 -6.08 2.75 6.37
CA ALA A 510 -5.69 4.16 6.38
C ALA A 510 -6.68 4.96 5.52
N VAL A 511 -6.74 4.60 4.24
CA VAL A 511 -7.68 5.08 3.22
C VAL A 511 -7.84 3.99 2.15
N ASN A 512 -9.03 3.83 1.57
CA ASN A 512 -9.30 2.90 0.46
C ASN A 512 -8.82 1.45 0.70
N ASN A 513 -9.36 0.76 1.70
CA ASN A 513 -9.08 -0.67 1.96
C ASN A 513 -9.33 -1.52 0.71
N THR A 514 -8.46 -2.49 0.41
CA THR A 514 -8.66 -3.45 -0.68
C THR A 514 -9.54 -4.63 -0.27
N ALA A 515 -10.13 -5.32 -1.25
CA ALA A 515 -10.98 -6.48 -1.04
C ALA A 515 -10.32 -7.79 -1.53
N SER A 516 -9.33 -8.30 -0.80
CA SER A 516 -8.66 -9.59 -1.10
C SER A 516 -9.59 -10.82 -1.04
N GLU A 517 -10.82 -10.66 -0.56
CA GLU A 517 -11.91 -11.63 -0.72
C GLU A 517 -12.35 -11.80 -2.19
N HIS A 518 -12.16 -10.80 -3.07
CA HIS A 518 -12.48 -10.83 -4.49
C HIS A 518 -11.36 -11.48 -5.33
N PHE A 519 -11.74 -12.24 -6.36
CA PHE A 519 -10.84 -13.15 -7.07
C PHE A 519 -9.67 -12.45 -7.77
N MET A 520 -9.90 -11.33 -8.47
CA MET A 520 -8.85 -10.63 -9.21
C MET A 520 -7.96 -9.77 -8.29
N VAL A 521 -8.40 -9.47 -7.06
CA VAL A 521 -7.55 -8.84 -6.03
C VAL A 521 -6.63 -9.88 -5.42
N ASP A 522 -7.17 -11.03 -4.98
CA ASP A 522 -6.41 -12.20 -4.55
C ASP A 522 -5.38 -12.61 -5.61
N ARG A 523 -5.78 -12.61 -6.89
CA ARG A 523 -4.89 -12.85 -8.03
C ARG A 523 -3.76 -11.83 -8.08
N LEU A 524 -4.07 -10.54 -8.19
CA LEU A 524 -3.07 -9.47 -8.39
C LEU A 524 -2.02 -9.46 -7.27
N ILE A 525 -2.41 -9.74 -6.03
CA ILE A 525 -1.49 -9.88 -4.89
C ILE A 525 -0.44 -10.97 -5.13
N VAL A 526 -0.86 -12.16 -5.59
CA VAL A 526 0.08 -13.28 -5.81
C VAL A 526 0.88 -13.12 -7.10
N ASP A 527 0.27 -12.61 -8.18
CA ASP A 527 0.96 -12.31 -9.44
C ASP A 527 2.03 -11.21 -9.24
N ASP A 528 1.85 -10.31 -8.26
CA ASP A 528 2.84 -9.31 -7.87
C ASP A 528 3.95 -9.87 -6.97
N LEU A 529 3.62 -10.66 -5.94
CA LEU A 529 4.60 -11.36 -5.12
C LEU A 529 5.54 -12.24 -5.97
N LEU A 530 4.99 -12.94 -6.97
CA LEU A 530 5.75 -13.72 -7.94
C LEU A 530 6.66 -12.84 -8.82
N ASN A 531 6.20 -11.64 -9.20
CA ASN A 531 7.04 -10.65 -9.90
C ASN A 531 8.25 -10.24 -9.05
N TRP A 532 8.06 -9.88 -7.78
CA TRP A 532 9.17 -9.50 -6.89
C TRP A 532 10.12 -10.66 -6.58
N ALA A 533 9.60 -11.88 -6.38
CA ALA A 533 10.41 -13.08 -6.18
C ALA A 533 11.23 -13.46 -7.42
N VAL A 534 10.66 -13.48 -8.63
CA VAL A 534 11.35 -13.95 -9.84
C VAL A 534 12.18 -12.84 -10.48
N ASN A 535 11.59 -11.67 -10.75
CA ASN A 535 12.22 -10.59 -11.53
C ASN A 535 13.21 -9.77 -10.71
N TYR A 536 13.03 -9.68 -9.39
CA TYR A 536 13.86 -8.91 -8.47
C TYR A 536 14.58 -9.76 -7.41
N LYS A 537 14.37 -11.08 -7.40
CA LYS A 537 15.07 -12.05 -6.52
C LYS A 537 14.97 -11.72 -5.03
N VAL A 538 13.84 -11.14 -4.61
CA VAL A 538 13.50 -10.86 -3.20
C VAL A 538 13.45 -12.17 -2.40
N ASP A 539 13.94 -12.13 -1.16
CA ASP A 539 14.10 -13.30 -0.27
C ASP A 539 12.92 -13.52 0.70
N GLY A 540 12.04 -12.53 0.86
CA GLY A 540 10.88 -12.65 1.74
C GLY A 540 9.99 -11.41 1.73
N PHE A 541 8.85 -11.49 2.42
CA PHE A 541 7.84 -10.43 2.39
C PHE A 541 7.25 -10.16 3.78
N ARG A 542 7.23 -8.89 4.16
CA ARG A 542 6.51 -8.37 5.35
C ARG A 542 5.19 -7.80 4.89
N PHE A 543 4.08 -8.38 5.33
CA PHE A 543 2.74 -7.94 4.96
C PHE A 543 2.21 -6.90 5.95
N ASP A 544 2.13 -5.66 5.46
CA ASP A 544 1.49 -4.54 6.15
C ASP A 544 0.02 -4.83 6.39
N LEU A 545 -0.46 -4.56 7.61
CA LEU A 545 -1.82 -4.84 8.08
C LEU A 545 -2.39 -6.18 7.54
N MET A 546 -1.60 -7.25 7.67
CA MET A 546 -1.93 -8.61 7.20
C MET A 546 -3.33 -9.07 7.67
N GLY A 547 -3.80 -8.61 8.83
CA GLY A 547 -5.16 -8.82 9.33
C GLY A 547 -6.29 -8.35 8.41
N HIS A 548 -6.04 -7.47 7.44
CA HIS A 548 -7.01 -7.04 6.41
C HIS A 548 -6.99 -7.89 5.13
N ILE A 549 -6.04 -8.82 5.04
CA ILE A 549 -5.88 -9.77 3.94
C ILE A 549 -6.54 -11.10 4.32
N MET A 550 -7.19 -11.77 3.37
CA MET A 550 -7.80 -13.08 3.61
C MET A 550 -6.73 -14.17 3.83
N LYS A 551 -6.96 -15.06 4.80
CA LYS A 551 -6.09 -16.22 5.07
C LYS A 551 -5.89 -17.10 3.83
N LYS A 552 -6.92 -17.24 2.99
CA LYS A 552 -6.84 -17.98 1.71
C LYS A 552 -5.75 -17.43 0.79
N THR A 553 -5.63 -16.11 0.70
CA THR A 553 -4.67 -15.38 -0.14
C THR A 553 -3.27 -15.59 0.38
N MET A 554 -3.07 -15.47 1.70
CA MET A 554 -1.78 -15.72 2.36
C MET A 554 -1.27 -17.15 2.15
N ILE A 555 -2.15 -18.15 2.25
CA ILE A 555 -1.79 -19.55 2.01
C ILE A 555 -1.50 -19.81 0.51
N ARG A 556 -2.28 -19.21 -0.41
CA ARG A 556 -2.03 -19.34 -1.85
C ARG A 556 -0.71 -18.66 -2.26
N ALA A 557 -0.43 -17.48 -1.71
CA ALA A 557 0.83 -16.76 -1.86
C ALA A 557 2.02 -17.60 -1.41
N LYS A 558 1.95 -18.16 -0.19
CA LYS A 558 2.99 -19.06 0.34
C LYS A 558 3.22 -20.27 -0.57
N SER A 559 2.16 -20.96 -0.98
CA SER A 559 2.26 -22.13 -1.85
C SER A 559 2.88 -21.80 -3.21
N ALA A 560 2.51 -20.67 -3.82
CA ALA A 560 3.08 -20.23 -5.09
C ALA A 560 4.57 -19.87 -4.95
N LEU A 561 4.92 -19.01 -3.98
CA LEU A 561 6.30 -18.59 -3.73
C LEU A 561 7.22 -19.77 -3.37
N GLN A 562 6.77 -20.67 -2.51
CA GLN A 562 7.56 -21.83 -2.06
C GLN A 562 7.61 -22.97 -3.09
N SER A 563 6.88 -22.87 -4.20
CA SER A 563 7.01 -23.76 -5.36
C SER A 563 8.07 -23.32 -6.39
N LEU A 564 8.63 -22.11 -6.26
CA LEU A 564 9.64 -21.60 -7.19
C LEU A 564 10.96 -22.37 -7.07
N THR A 565 11.58 -22.65 -8.21
CA THR A 565 12.78 -23.48 -8.36
C THR A 565 13.93 -22.72 -9.02
N VAL A 566 15.18 -23.06 -8.68
CA VAL A 566 16.36 -22.40 -9.29
C VAL A 566 16.44 -22.71 -10.79
N ASP A 567 16.09 -23.93 -11.20
CA ASP A 567 16.24 -24.39 -12.58
C ASP A 567 15.20 -23.78 -13.55
N GLU A 568 13.96 -23.53 -13.10
CA GLU A 568 12.89 -22.98 -13.95
C GLU A 568 12.67 -21.47 -13.72
N HIS A 569 12.92 -20.98 -12.50
CA HIS A 569 12.58 -19.60 -12.07
C HIS A 569 13.81 -18.79 -11.61
N GLY A 570 14.99 -19.40 -11.51
CA GLY A 570 16.22 -18.73 -11.09
C GLY A 570 16.23 -18.26 -9.63
N VAL A 571 15.37 -18.83 -8.77
CA VAL A 571 15.33 -18.57 -7.30
C VAL A 571 14.91 -19.83 -6.53
N ASP A 572 15.45 -20.02 -5.33
CA ASP A 572 15.02 -21.08 -4.41
C ASP A 572 13.82 -20.60 -3.58
N GLY A 573 12.61 -20.96 -4.03
CA GLY A 573 11.35 -20.63 -3.36
C GLY A 573 11.23 -21.20 -1.96
N SER A 574 11.88 -22.34 -1.67
CA SER A 574 11.80 -23.00 -0.36
C SER A 574 12.39 -22.15 0.78
N LYS A 575 13.18 -21.13 0.43
CA LYS A 575 13.80 -20.18 1.37
C LYS A 575 13.08 -18.83 1.43
N ILE A 576 11.98 -18.66 0.71
CA ILE A 576 11.16 -17.44 0.82
C ILE A 576 10.32 -17.50 2.10
N TYR A 577 10.58 -16.55 3.00
CA TYR A 577 9.86 -16.41 4.27
C TYR A 577 8.81 -15.30 4.23
N LEU A 578 7.67 -15.53 4.88
CA LEU A 578 6.55 -14.57 4.96
C LEU A 578 6.20 -14.30 6.42
N TYR A 579 5.97 -13.03 6.76
CA TYR A 579 5.41 -12.61 8.03
C TYR A 579 4.59 -11.32 7.87
N GLY A 580 3.82 -10.90 8.88
CA GLY A 580 3.09 -9.64 8.79
C GLY A 580 2.34 -9.22 10.05
N GLU A 581 1.53 -8.19 9.90
CA GLU A 581 0.76 -7.57 10.98
C GLU A 581 -0.63 -8.20 11.14
N GLY A 582 -0.71 -9.29 11.90
CA GLY A 582 -1.96 -10.01 12.16
C GLY A 582 -2.94 -9.31 13.12
N TRP A 583 -3.02 -7.98 13.12
CA TRP A 583 -3.92 -7.22 14.00
C TRP A 583 -5.39 -7.43 13.59
N ASP A 584 -6.30 -7.71 14.53
CA ASP A 584 -7.73 -7.96 14.25
C ASP A 584 -8.58 -6.74 14.64
N PHE A 585 -8.91 -5.89 13.67
CA PHE A 585 -9.66 -4.65 13.89
C PHE A 585 -10.42 -4.20 12.63
N GLY A 586 -11.26 -3.16 12.74
CA GLY A 586 -12.05 -2.66 11.62
C GLY A 586 -13.13 -3.63 11.16
N GLU A 587 -13.49 -3.54 9.88
CA GLU A 587 -14.55 -4.30 9.21
C GLU A 587 -14.23 -5.79 9.00
N VAL A 588 -12.96 -6.19 9.12
CA VAL A 588 -12.50 -7.57 8.97
C VAL A 588 -12.50 -8.36 10.28
N ALA A 589 -12.57 -7.66 11.42
CA ALA A 589 -12.45 -8.24 12.75
C ALA A 589 -13.45 -9.38 12.98
N GLN A 590 -13.06 -10.37 13.78
CA GLN A 590 -13.87 -11.55 14.08
C GLN A 590 -14.33 -12.34 12.83
N ASN A 591 -13.60 -12.21 11.70
CA ASN A 591 -13.89 -12.83 10.40
C ASN A 591 -15.13 -12.29 9.66
N GLN A 592 -15.56 -11.04 9.92
CA GLN A 592 -16.78 -10.47 9.32
C GLN A 592 -16.77 -10.42 7.77
N ARG A 593 -15.59 -10.40 7.13
CA ARG A 593 -15.42 -10.47 5.66
C ARG A 593 -14.99 -11.85 5.14
N GLY A 594 -15.05 -12.89 5.99
CA GLY A 594 -14.39 -14.18 5.78
C GLY A 594 -13.14 -14.33 6.66
N ILE A 595 -12.51 -15.50 6.64
CA ILE A 595 -11.36 -15.80 7.51
C ILE A 595 -10.15 -14.94 7.11
N ASN A 596 -9.86 -13.92 7.90
CA ASN A 596 -8.76 -12.97 7.72
C ASN A 596 -7.44 -13.49 8.33
N ALA A 597 -6.31 -12.92 7.94
CA ALA A 597 -4.99 -13.36 8.38
C ALA A 597 -4.52 -12.71 9.70
N SER A 598 -5.40 -12.69 10.70
CA SER A 598 -5.08 -12.26 12.07
C SER A 598 -4.15 -13.25 12.80
N GLN A 599 -3.49 -12.80 13.88
CA GLN A 599 -2.54 -13.59 14.69
C GLN A 599 -3.09 -14.96 15.10
N LEU A 600 -4.36 -15.01 15.55
CA LEU A 600 -5.02 -16.26 15.94
C LEU A 600 -5.27 -17.16 14.72
N ASN A 601 -5.76 -16.57 13.63
CA ASN A 601 -6.07 -17.30 12.40
C ASN A 601 -4.82 -17.83 11.69
N MET A 602 -3.68 -17.17 11.82
CA MET A 602 -2.42 -17.60 11.18
C MET A 602 -1.64 -18.65 11.98
N SER A 603 -2.14 -19.06 13.14
CA SER A 603 -1.63 -20.23 13.87
C SER A 603 -1.58 -21.49 13.00
N GLY A 604 -0.53 -22.31 13.18
CA GLY A 604 -0.30 -23.53 12.41
C GLY A 604 0.03 -23.35 10.92
N THR A 605 0.06 -22.12 10.38
CA THR A 605 0.32 -21.87 8.94
C THR A 605 1.81 -21.82 8.58
N GLY A 606 2.68 -21.58 9.56
CA GLY A 606 4.08 -21.27 9.32
C GLY A 606 4.29 -19.98 8.50
N ILE A 607 3.43 -18.98 8.70
CA ILE A 607 3.63 -17.58 8.31
C ILE A 607 3.78 -16.81 9.63
N GLY A 608 4.79 -15.95 9.73
CA GLY A 608 5.06 -15.20 10.96
C GLY A 608 4.05 -14.08 11.21
N SER A 609 3.95 -13.64 12.46
CA SER A 609 3.25 -12.40 12.79
C SER A 609 3.97 -11.65 13.90
N PHE A 610 3.98 -10.32 13.85
CA PHE A 610 4.55 -9.50 14.93
C PHE A 610 3.91 -9.84 16.28
N ASN A 611 4.71 -9.78 17.34
CA ASN A 611 4.29 -10.07 18.71
C ASN A 611 4.30 -8.79 19.56
N ASP A 612 3.11 -8.21 19.68
CA ASP A 612 2.77 -7.07 20.54
C ASP A 612 2.89 -7.38 22.05
N ARG A 613 2.64 -8.63 22.49
CA ARG A 613 2.63 -8.99 23.92
C ARG A 613 4.00 -8.74 24.56
N ILE A 614 5.07 -9.17 23.90
CA ILE A 614 6.45 -8.97 24.39
C ILE A 614 6.91 -7.52 24.26
N ARG A 615 6.55 -6.84 23.16
CA ARG A 615 6.82 -5.41 22.94
C ARG A 615 6.25 -4.57 24.10
N ASP A 616 4.98 -4.77 24.42
CA ASP A 616 4.27 -3.96 25.41
C ASP A 616 4.62 -4.38 26.85
N ALA A 617 5.00 -5.64 27.10
CA ALA A 617 5.51 -6.10 28.39
C ALA A 617 6.92 -5.57 28.70
N ILE A 618 7.83 -5.54 27.72
CA ILE A 618 9.19 -5.00 27.88
C ILE A 618 9.14 -3.47 28.04
N ASN A 619 8.45 -2.78 27.14
CA ASN A 619 8.44 -1.31 27.08
C ASN A 619 7.53 -0.67 28.12
N GLY A 620 6.33 -1.24 28.34
CA GLY A 620 5.28 -0.68 29.17
C GLY A 620 4.11 -0.10 28.38
N GLY A 621 2.90 -0.25 28.90
CA GLY A 621 1.69 0.33 28.31
C GLY A 621 1.30 -0.31 26.98
N SER A 622 1.12 0.52 25.95
CA SER A 622 0.88 0.16 24.56
C SER A 622 1.02 1.42 23.67
N PRO A 623 1.06 1.30 22.33
CA PRO A 623 1.10 2.47 21.43
C PRO A 623 -0.07 3.46 21.58
N PHE A 624 -1.18 3.06 22.21
CA PHE A 624 -2.35 3.89 22.49
C PHE A 624 -2.50 4.25 23.98
N GLY A 625 -1.51 3.90 24.81
CA GLY A 625 -1.50 4.10 26.25
C GLY A 625 -0.97 5.47 26.69
N ASN A 626 -0.74 5.63 28.00
CA ASN A 626 -0.01 6.79 28.51
C ASN A 626 1.50 6.59 28.30
N PRO A 627 2.24 7.54 27.69
CA PRO A 627 3.67 7.38 27.40
C PRO A 627 4.58 7.34 28.64
N LEU A 628 4.04 7.59 29.84
CA LEU A 628 4.75 7.44 31.12
C LEU A 628 4.49 6.09 31.80
N GLN A 629 3.68 5.20 31.20
CA GLN A 629 3.44 3.85 31.74
C GLN A 629 4.67 2.97 31.52
N GLN A 630 5.23 2.45 32.60
CA GLN A 630 6.44 1.63 32.61
C GLN A 630 6.11 0.15 32.40
N GLY A 631 7.11 -0.58 31.90
CA GLY A 631 7.12 -2.02 31.72
C GLY A 631 8.36 -2.65 32.36
N PHE A 632 8.62 -3.91 32.02
CA PHE A 632 9.67 -4.71 32.65
C PHE A 632 11.07 -4.09 32.51
N SER A 633 11.40 -3.54 31.34
CA SER A 633 12.73 -2.96 31.05
C SER A 633 12.79 -1.44 31.18
N THR A 634 11.71 -0.79 31.64
CA THR A 634 11.63 0.68 31.79
C THR A 634 11.30 1.12 33.22
N GLY A 635 11.52 0.23 34.21
CA GLY A 635 11.55 0.55 35.64
C GLY A 635 10.24 0.34 36.41
N LEU A 636 9.25 -0.37 35.86
CA LEU A 636 7.99 -0.64 36.56
C LEU A 636 8.24 -1.29 37.93
N PHE A 637 7.63 -0.75 38.99
CA PHE A 637 7.83 -1.10 40.41
C PHE A 637 9.26 -0.88 40.96
N LEU A 638 10.31 -1.25 40.23
CA LEU A 638 11.70 -1.21 40.66
C LEU A 638 12.27 0.23 40.72
N GLU A 639 11.92 1.05 39.72
CA GLU A 639 12.42 2.43 39.54
C GLU A 639 11.27 3.35 39.09
N PRO A 640 10.29 3.68 39.97
CA PRO A 640 9.09 4.43 39.56
C PRO A 640 9.41 5.84 39.06
N ASN A 641 8.97 6.17 37.84
CA ASN A 641 9.28 7.43 37.16
C ASN A 641 8.49 8.66 37.66
N GLY A 642 7.63 8.50 38.66
CA GLY A 642 6.75 9.54 39.23
C GLY A 642 5.34 9.59 38.63
N PHE A 643 5.05 8.88 37.55
CA PHE A 643 3.68 8.66 37.07
C PHE A 643 2.99 7.57 37.92
N TYR A 644 1.80 7.88 38.46
CA TYR A 644 1.07 6.95 39.32
C TYR A 644 0.44 5.81 38.52
N GLN A 645 0.86 4.58 38.82
CA GLN A 645 0.52 3.36 38.09
C GLN A 645 -0.11 2.30 39.02
N GLY A 646 -0.66 2.74 40.16
CA GLY A 646 -1.05 1.89 41.29
C GLY A 646 -0.08 1.97 42.46
N ASN A 647 -0.38 1.24 43.52
CA ASN A 647 0.49 1.10 44.70
C ASN A 647 1.60 0.05 44.49
N GLU A 648 2.50 -0.12 45.46
CA GLU A 648 3.62 -1.09 45.38
C GLU A 648 3.19 -2.53 45.11
N THR A 649 2.02 -2.97 45.63
CA THR A 649 1.51 -4.33 45.40
C THR A 649 0.93 -4.48 43.99
N GLU A 650 0.22 -3.45 43.51
CA GLU A 650 -0.35 -3.42 42.16
C GLU A 650 0.74 -3.36 41.09
N THR A 651 1.70 -2.44 41.23
CA THR A 651 2.82 -2.30 40.30
C THR A 651 3.74 -3.51 40.29
N ARG A 652 3.99 -4.14 41.45
CA ARG A 652 4.75 -5.40 41.53
C ARG A 652 4.02 -6.57 40.88
N LEU A 653 2.70 -6.63 41.00
CA LEU A 653 1.89 -7.64 40.32
C LEU A 653 1.95 -7.43 38.80
N THR A 654 1.79 -6.20 38.31
CA THR A 654 1.91 -5.90 36.88
C THR A 654 3.31 -6.20 36.33
N LEU A 655 4.38 -5.93 37.10
CA LEU A 655 5.74 -6.34 36.74
C LEU A 655 5.87 -7.86 36.61
N ALA A 656 5.26 -8.64 37.51
CA ALA A 656 5.23 -10.10 37.42
C ALA A 656 4.44 -10.57 36.18
N THR A 657 3.25 -10.01 35.92
CA THR A 657 2.47 -10.32 34.71
C THR A 657 3.24 -10.01 33.42
N TYR A 658 3.99 -8.91 33.37
CA TYR A 658 4.87 -8.61 32.24
C TYR A 658 6.07 -9.57 32.16
N ALA A 659 6.63 -10.01 33.29
CA ALA A 659 7.65 -11.06 33.30
C ALA A 659 7.09 -12.40 32.80
N ASP A 660 5.84 -12.75 33.11
CA ASP A 660 5.16 -13.95 32.61
C ASP A 660 4.91 -13.84 31.10
N HIS A 661 4.43 -12.69 30.61
CA HIS A 661 4.28 -12.41 29.17
C HIS A 661 5.60 -12.51 28.38
N ILE A 662 6.74 -12.24 29.01
CA ILE A 662 8.07 -12.41 28.42
C ILE A 662 8.49 -13.89 28.47
N GLN A 663 8.31 -14.58 29.60
CA GLN A 663 8.76 -15.96 29.80
C GLN A 663 7.92 -17.02 29.06
N GLU A 664 6.61 -16.82 28.86
CA GLU A 664 5.75 -17.73 28.08
C GLU A 664 6.16 -17.82 26.59
N ILE A 665 7.12 -17.01 26.16
CA ILE A 665 7.67 -16.98 24.79
C ILE A 665 9.05 -17.67 24.72
N GLU A 666 9.83 -17.72 25.81
CA GLU A 666 11.22 -18.19 25.79
C GLU A 666 11.44 -19.65 26.24
N LEU A 667 10.49 -20.27 26.96
CA LEU A 667 10.71 -21.58 27.59
C LEU A 667 9.95 -22.76 26.94
N GLU A 668 10.74 -23.62 26.31
CA GLU A 668 10.46 -24.95 25.75
C GLU A 668 9.47 -25.07 24.57
N PRO A 669 10.00 -25.33 23.35
CA PRO A 669 9.22 -25.88 22.24
C PRO A 669 8.76 -27.34 22.41
N ASN A 670 9.16 -28.04 23.50
CA ASN A 670 9.24 -29.51 23.45
C ASN A 670 9.09 -30.28 24.79
N GLN A 671 8.03 -30.04 25.57
CA GLN A 671 7.41 -31.09 26.43
C GLN A 671 5.89 -30.90 26.61
N GLY A 672 5.14 -31.99 26.45
CA GLY A 672 3.72 -32.05 26.83
C GLY A 672 3.58 -32.30 28.34
N TRP A 673 3.11 -31.30 29.09
CA TRP A 673 3.10 -31.35 30.56
C TRP A 673 2.02 -32.26 31.17
N GLY A 674 2.37 -33.53 31.34
CA GLY A 674 1.68 -34.47 32.23
C GLY A 674 2.15 -34.36 33.68
N GLY A 675 1.87 -33.24 34.36
CA GLY A 675 2.29 -32.98 35.74
C GLY A 675 1.23 -32.22 36.56
N PRO A 676 1.07 -32.48 37.87
CA PRO A 676 -0.13 -32.04 38.61
C PRO A 676 -0.08 -30.58 39.10
N ALA A 677 -1.22 -29.92 38.95
CA ALA A 677 -1.65 -28.73 39.72
C ALA A 677 -0.87 -27.41 39.51
N ALA A 678 -0.33 -27.17 38.31
CA ALA A 678 -0.45 -25.82 37.77
C ALA A 678 -1.95 -25.49 37.63
N ARG A 679 -2.44 -24.46 38.32
CA ARG A 679 -3.84 -24.04 38.14
C ARG A 679 -3.96 -23.36 36.79
N TRP A 680 -4.90 -23.82 35.97
CA TRP A 680 -5.53 -22.97 34.97
C TRP A 680 -6.16 -21.79 35.72
N LEU A 681 -5.48 -20.64 35.73
CA LEU A 681 -6.14 -19.36 35.95
C LEU A 681 -6.95 -19.09 34.68
N PRO A 682 -8.28 -18.97 34.76
CA PRO A 682 -9.07 -18.55 33.59
C PRO A 682 -8.58 -17.17 33.16
N SER A 683 -8.35 -16.99 31.85
CA SER A 683 -7.93 -15.72 31.27
C SER A 683 -9.01 -14.66 31.47
N GLY A 684 -8.93 -13.91 32.56
CA GLY A 684 -9.92 -12.93 32.96
C GLY A 684 -9.32 -11.84 33.83
N HIS A 685 -9.62 -10.59 33.47
CA HIS A 685 -9.13 -9.35 34.10
C HIS A 685 -7.69 -8.93 33.73
N SER A 686 -7.34 -9.05 32.45
CA SER A 686 -6.55 -8.02 31.76
C SER A 686 -7.39 -7.41 30.62
N GLY A 687 -7.26 -6.11 30.39
CA GLY A 687 -8.04 -5.39 29.37
C GLY A 687 -7.52 -5.71 27.96
N GLY A 688 -8.18 -6.65 27.28
CA GLY A 688 -7.79 -7.11 25.94
C GLY A 688 -8.35 -8.48 25.55
N GLY A 689 -8.71 -9.32 26.53
CA GLY A 689 -9.55 -10.52 26.34
C GLY A 689 -8.99 -11.62 25.41
N THR A 690 -7.75 -11.51 24.95
CA THR A 690 -7.15 -12.33 23.89
C THR A 690 -6.08 -13.26 24.46
N PRO A 691 -5.92 -14.51 23.96
CA PRO A 691 -4.87 -15.41 24.43
C PRO A 691 -3.45 -14.84 24.30
N ILE A 692 -2.61 -15.14 25.32
CA ILE A 692 -1.19 -14.76 25.36
C ILE A 692 -0.42 -15.51 24.28
N ARG A 693 -0.49 -16.84 24.30
CA ARG A 693 0.06 -17.72 23.25
C ARG A 693 -0.96 -17.94 22.12
N PHE A 694 -0.50 -17.73 20.89
CA PHE A 694 -1.28 -17.96 19.66
C PHE A 694 -0.50 -18.72 18.57
N ALA A 695 0.82 -18.81 18.66
CA ALA A 695 1.64 -19.56 17.72
C ALA A 695 1.68 -21.07 18.04
N ASP A 696 1.36 -21.87 17.03
CA ASP A 696 1.71 -23.29 16.94
C ASP A 696 2.68 -23.49 15.75
N GLN A 697 3.82 -24.12 16.04
CA GLN A 697 4.77 -24.63 15.06
C GLN A 697 5.17 -26.04 15.50
N THR A 698 4.73 -27.04 14.75
CA THR A 698 5.25 -28.40 14.84
C THR A 698 6.61 -28.46 14.15
N LEU A 699 7.68 -28.38 14.95
CA LEU A 699 9.04 -28.65 14.52
C LEU A 699 9.14 -30.14 14.12
N ASN A 700 9.41 -30.40 12.85
CA ASN A 700 9.71 -31.73 12.27
C ASN A 700 11.15 -31.76 11.76
#